data_AF-A0ABD1LNN8-F1
#
_entry.id   AF-A0ABD1LNN8-F1
#
_cell.length_a   1.000
_cell.length_b   1.000
_cell.length_c   1.000
_cell.angle_alpha   90.00
_cell.angle_beta   90.00
_cell.angle_gamma   90.00
#
_symmetry.space_group_name_H-M   'P 1'
#
loop_
_entity.id
_entity.type
_entity.pdbx_description
1 polymer ?
#
loop_
_entity_poly.entity_id
_entity_poly.type
_entity_poly.pdbx_seq_one_letter_code
_entity_poly.pdbx_strand_id
1 'polypeptide(L)'
;MNRECHPLLRGGRKGGKYKHHFSPAEMESIASICETVLPPLHFDTPNTTKAVQCFWKASGSQFPVPDEIAEILTKRALKEALILVRMILWMLSTRLGTLLLCGTLCLSKKWPFIHKFSNLSLDNREKVLQKWFKHRFLTPIRLAFVYIKVLCFFVYFSQCDDKGENPAWEAIGYKVDNDGMKKEVHKERPLEKGIVEAMNESDTSLPKSLTKKGLEVGIDAKNKVLNIKCDVVIAGSGCGGGVAAAVLASSGLKVIVLEKGNYYTPSDYSSLEGPSLNELYESGGTLVSRDGKVALLAGTTVGGGSAVNWAASIRTPDFVLKEWGKDHKLSLFSSHEYVSAMDTVCERIGVTDKCVEEGLQNQVLRKGCKSLGLQVDYVPRNSSERHYCGSCNYGCAKGEKQGTEVTWLVDAVDHGAVILTRTKAERFILGKSNGRGVRRKKCLGVMASVLTNNITWRLKIEAKATVSACGALSTPPLMISSGLKNKHIGKNLHLHPVQMAWGYFPESVSDLKGKSYEGGIITSVHKVVSEDSTVKAIVETPALGPGALSTLVPWVSGLDFKERMLKYSRTVHLITIIRDKGCGEVRRQGRVFYELDESDKENIRDGLKQALRILIAAGAAEVGTHRSDGQRIECNGSNEKEMEKFVESVYATGGAMSHEEKWSVYSTAHHMGSCRMGKSEEEGAVDENGMSWEAEGLFVCDASLLPTAIGVNPMITIQSTAYCVAKRIVAFLKIE
;
A
#
# COMPACT_ATOMS: atom_id res chain seq x y z
N MET A 1 -21.35 -11.25 20.14
CA MET A 1 -20.02 -11.42 20.78
C MET A 1 -19.19 -10.20 20.43
N ASN A 2 -18.73 -9.43 21.43
CA ASN A 2 -17.83 -8.31 21.17
C ASN A 2 -16.52 -8.86 20.59
N ARG A 3 -16.14 -8.43 19.39
CA ARG A 3 -14.83 -8.78 18.82
C ARG A 3 -13.75 -8.28 19.77
N GLU A 4 -13.04 -9.20 20.40
CA GLU A 4 -11.90 -8.88 21.25
C GLU A 4 -10.68 -8.53 20.38
N CYS A 5 -10.73 -7.46 19.60
CA CYS A 5 -9.57 -6.92 18.88
C CYS A 5 -9.27 -5.51 19.38
N HIS A 6 -8.17 -4.89 18.93
CA HIS A 6 -7.81 -3.55 19.37
C HIS A 6 -8.89 -2.54 18.98
N PRO A 7 -9.28 -1.59 19.85
CA PRO A 7 -10.36 -0.64 19.55
C PRO A 7 -10.16 0.19 18.28
N LEU A 8 -8.92 0.42 17.83
CA LEU A 8 -8.62 1.10 16.55
C LEU A 8 -8.87 0.24 15.31
N LEU A 9 -8.88 -1.08 15.46
CA LEU A 9 -9.07 -2.04 14.38
C LEU A 9 -10.49 -2.62 14.35
N ARG A 10 -11.37 -2.18 15.26
CA ARG A 10 -12.79 -2.58 15.27
C ARG A 10 -13.58 -1.86 14.19
N GLY A 11 -14.67 -2.51 13.77
CA GLY A 11 -15.71 -1.88 13.00
C GLY A 11 -16.43 -0.79 13.79
N GLY A 12 -17.28 -0.05 13.10
CA GLY A 12 -18.03 1.03 13.70
C GLY A 12 -17.31 2.37 13.67
N ARG A 13 -18.10 3.44 13.76
CA ARG A 13 -17.57 4.80 13.78
C ARG A 13 -17.24 5.19 15.20
N LYS A 14 -15.99 5.59 15.45
CA LYS A 14 -15.60 6.18 16.73
C LYS A 14 -16.32 7.52 16.92
N GLY A 15 -17.18 7.60 17.93
CA GLY A 15 -18.18 8.64 18.14
C GLY A 15 -17.69 10.09 17.94
N GLY A 16 -18.57 10.91 17.36
CA GLY A 16 -18.38 12.34 17.11
C GLY A 16 -19.22 12.81 15.92
N LYS A 17 -19.55 14.12 15.86
CA LYS A 17 -20.13 14.72 14.66
C LYS A 17 -19.06 14.79 13.56
N TYR A 18 -19.47 14.65 12.30
CA TYR A 18 -18.57 14.87 11.16
C TYR A 18 -18.01 16.31 11.19
N LYS A 19 -16.73 16.46 10.81
CA LYS A 19 -15.99 17.74 10.83
C LYS A 19 -15.47 18.10 9.44
N HIS A 20 -16.10 17.60 8.38
CA HIS A 20 -15.65 17.83 7.01
C HIS A 20 -15.91 19.27 6.51
N HIS A 21 -16.81 20.04 7.13
CA HIS A 21 -17.13 21.43 6.75
C HIS A 21 -17.60 21.61 5.28
N PHE A 22 -18.23 20.60 4.71
CA PHE A 22 -18.93 20.72 3.42
C PHE A 22 -20.30 21.35 3.67
N SER A 23 -20.73 22.23 2.76
CA SER A 23 -22.06 22.84 2.80
C SER A 23 -23.15 21.80 2.51
N PRO A 24 -24.40 22.03 2.95
CA PRO A 24 -25.52 21.13 2.61
C PRO A 24 -25.69 20.90 1.10
N ALA A 25 -25.42 21.93 0.29
CA ALA A 25 -25.51 21.87 -1.17
C ALA A 25 -24.39 21.02 -1.81
N GLU A 26 -23.17 21.09 -1.28
CA GLU A 26 -22.09 20.18 -1.68
C GLU A 26 -22.42 18.73 -1.26
N MET A 27 -22.97 18.52 -0.06
CA MET A 27 -23.35 17.20 0.44
C MET A 27 -24.47 16.55 -0.37
N GLU A 28 -25.49 17.33 -0.78
CA GLU A 28 -26.54 16.88 -1.69
C GLU A 28 -25.95 16.40 -3.04
N SER A 29 -24.95 17.11 -3.54
CA SER A 29 -24.24 16.76 -4.77
C SER A 29 -23.41 15.48 -4.61
N ILE A 30 -22.70 15.31 -3.49
CA ILE A 30 -21.98 14.07 -3.16
C ILE A 30 -22.94 12.89 -3.10
N ALA A 31 -24.04 13.01 -2.33
CA ALA A 31 -25.04 11.95 -2.19
C ALA A 31 -25.64 11.56 -3.56
N SER A 32 -25.93 12.55 -4.40
CA SER A 32 -26.46 12.32 -5.76
C SER A 32 -25.47 11.59 -6.68
N ILE A 33 -24.17 11.90 -6.58
CA ILE A 33 -23.12 11.16 -7.31
C ILE A 33 -23.02 9.74 -6.77
N CYS A 34 -23.03 9.55 -5.45
CA CYS A 34 -22.92 8.23 -4.83
C CYS A 34 -24.10 7.32 -5.16
N GLU A 35 -25.33 7.86 -5.17
CA GLU A 35 -26.52 7.15 -5.66
C GLU A 35 -26.38 6.78 -7.14
N THR A 36 -25.81 7.64 -7.97
CA THR A 36 -25.64 7.33 -9.39
C THR A 36 -24.62 6.21 -9.60
N VAL A 37 -23.52 6.25 -8.85
CA VAL A 37 -22.43 5.27 -8.94
C VAL A 37 -22.86 3.91 -8.39
N LEU A 38 -23.61 3.89 -7.29
CA LEU A 38 -24.18 2.69 -6.68
C LEU A 38 -25.69 2.90 -6.45
N PRO A 39 -26.53 2.66 -7.47
CA PRO A 39 -27.95 2.98 -7.41
C PRO A 39 -28.80 1.89 -6.75
N PRO A 40 -29.94 2.27 -6.14
CA PRO A 40 -30.97 1.30 -5.78
C PRO A 40 -31.63 0.79 -7.07
N LEU A 41 -31.66 -0.53 -7.24
CA LEU A 41 -32.26 -1.22 -8.38
C LEU A 41 -33.30 -2.22 -7.89
N HIS A 42 -34.40 -2.34 -8.63
CA HIS A 42 -35.48 -3.28 -8.35
C HIS A 42 -35.36 -4.49 -9.29
N PHE A 43 -35.08 -5.66 -8.73
CA PHE A 43 -35.07 -6.93 -9.44
C PHE A 43 -35.91 -7.93 -8.64
N ASP A 44 -37.04 -8.34 -9.21
CA ASP A 44 -37.86 -9.42 -8.69
C ASP A 44 -37.49 -10.71 -9.44
N THR A 45 -36.34 -11.29 -9.08
CA THR A 45 -35.93 -12.61 -9.60
C THR A 45 -36.32 -13.70 -8.62
N PRO A 46 -37.18 -14.66 -9.02
CA PRO A 46 -37.47 -15.83 -8.20
C PRO A 46 -36.16 -16.61 -7.99
N ASN A 47 -35.91 -17.05 -6.75
CA ASN A 47 -34.71 -17.78 -6.27
C ASN A 47 -33.47 -16.95 -5.88
N THR A 48 -33.57 -15.63 -5.66
CA THR A 48 -32.47 -14.86 -5.06
C THR A 48 -32.53 -14.83 -3.53
N THR A 49 -31.37 -14.87 -2.87
CA THR A 49 -31.30 -14.77 -1.40
C THR A 49 -31.70 -13.37 -0.93
N LYS A 50 -32.16 -13.27 0.33
CA LYS A 50 -32.52 -11.98 0.93
C LYS A 50 -31.37 -10.98 0.91
N ALA A 51 -30.13 -11.44 1.13
CA ALA A 51 -28.93 -10.61 1.06
C ALA A 51 -28.75 -10.00 -0.33
N VAL A 52 -28.89 -10.79 -1.40
CA VAL A 52 -28.79 -10.31 -2.79
C VAL A 52 -29.87 -9.27 -3.09
N GLN A 53 -31.12 -9.51 -2.67
CA GLN A 53 -32.21 -8.54 -2.82
C GLN A 53 -31.94 -7.22 -2.08
N CYS A 54 -31.40 -7.29 -0.85
CA CYS A 54 -30.98 -6.12 -0.10
C CYS A 54 -29.85 -5.36 -0.80
N PHE A 55 -28.86 -6.06 -1.35
CA PHE A 55 -27.77 -5.45 -2.10
C PHE A 55 -28.27 -4.75 -3.37
N TRP A 56 -29.22 -5.33 -4.11
CA TRP A 56 -29.86 -4.66 -5.25
C TRP A 56 -30.54 -3.36 -4.86
N LYS A 57 -31.25 -3.33 -3.72
CA LYS A 57 -31.96 -2.15 -3.21
C LYS A 57 -31.06 -1.12 -2.52
N ALA A 58 -29.82 -1.47 -2.17
CA ALA A 58 -28.90 -0.57 -1.50
C ALA A 58 -28.43 0.57 -2.39
N SER A 59 -28.16 1.73 -1.80
CA SER A 59 -27.71 2.92 -2.51
C SER A 59 -26.46 3.52 -1.87
N GLY A 60 -25.52 4.02 -2.67
CA GLY A 60 -24.36 4.77 -2.19
C GLY A 60 -24.71 6.12 -1.54
N SER A 61 -25.94 6.62 -1.69
CA SER A 61 -26.41 7.81 -0.97
C SER A 61 -26.81 7.55 0.48
N GLN A 62 -26.90 6.30 0.90
CA GLN A 62 -27.31 5.95 2.25
C GLN A 62 -26.24 6.36 3.27
N PHE A 63 -26.71 6.85 4.43
CA PHE A 63 -25.83 7.12 5.56
C PHE A 63 -25.11 5.84 5.99
N PRO A 64 -23.80 5.89 6.33
CA PRO A 64 -22.94 7.08 6.46
C PRO A 64 -22.08 7.44 5.23
N VAL A 65 -22.33 6.83 4.06
CA VAL A 65 -21.37 6.85 2.95
C VAL A 65 -20.97 8.27 2.48
N PRO A 66 -21.90 9.20 2.16
CA PRO A 66 -21.51 10.54 1.71
C PRO A 66 -20.70 11.34 2.74
N ASP A 67 -21.04 11.22 4.03
CA ASP A 67 -20.35 11.94 5.11
C ASP A 67 -18.94 11.40 5.36
N GLU A 68 -18.74 10.08 5.29
CA GLU A 68 -17.41 9.48 5.39
C GLU A 68 -16.51 9.87 4.21
N ILE A 69 -17.06 9.94 2.99
CA ILE A 69 -16.32 10.44 1.82
C ILE A 69 -15.83 11.87 2.08
N ALA A 70 -16.72 12.75 2.54
CA ALA A 70 -16.38 14.14 2.83
C ALA A 70 -15.30 14.24 3.94
N GLU A 71 -15.39 13.41 4.98
CA GLU A 71 -14.41 13.36 6.07
C GLU A 71 -13.03 12.87 5.58
N ILE A 72 -13.00 11.82 4.75
CA ILE A 72 -11.76 11.28 4.17
C ILE A 72 -11.11 12.33 3.24
N LEU A 73 -11.91 12.99 2.39
CA LEU A 73 -11.44 14.07 1.52
C LEU A 73 -10.78 15.19 2.33
N THR A 74 -11.42 15.65 3.41
CA THR A 74 -10.87 16.73 4.25
C THR A 74 -9.60 16.31 4.98
N LYS A 75 -9.51 15.06 5.45
CA LYS A 75 -8.37 14.58 6.26
C LYS A 75 -7.17 14.13 5.44
N ARG A 76 -7.39 13.60 4.24
CA ARG A 76 -6.36 12.81 3.53
C ARG A 76 -6.10 13.23 2.08
N ALA A 77 -7.03 13.93 1.43
CA ALA A 77 -6.81 14.36 0.06
C ALA A 77 -5.73 15.45 -0.01
N LEU A 78 -5.03 15.51 -1.16
CA LEU A 78 -4.18 16.66 -1.48
C LEU A 78 -5.05 17.92 -1.52
N LYS A 79 -4.52 19.04 -1.00
CA LYS A 79 -5.27 20.30 -0.90
C LYS A 79 -5.86 20.75 -2.24
N GLU A 80 -5.11 20.61 -3.33
CA GLU A 80 -5.56 20.99 -4.67
C GLU A 80 -6.68 20.07 -5.18
N ALA A 81 -6.60 18.77 -4.88
CA ALA A 81 -7.67 17.82 -5.21
C ALA A 81 -8.95 18.11 -4.42
N LEU A 82 -8.83 18.45 -3.12
CA LEU A 82 -9.97 18.85 -2.29
C LEU A 82 -10.64 20.12 -2.85
N ILE A 83 -9.86 21.14 -3.21
CA ILE A 83 -10.38 22.39 -3.81
C ILE A 83 -11.12 22.09 -5.12
N LEU A 84 -10.52 21.28 -6.00
CA LEU A 84 -11.14 20.88 -7.27
C LEU A 84 -12.48 20.16 -7.07
N VAL A 85 -12.51 19.16 -6.17
CA VAL A 85 -13.72 18.40 -5.85
C VAL A 85 -14.80 19.34 -5.31
N ARG A 86 -14.48 20.20 -4.34
CA ARG A 86 -15.44 21.15 -3.77
C ARG A 86 -15.99 22.13 -4.80
N MET A 87 -15.16 22.66 -5.68
CA MET A 87 -15.59 23.54 -6.77
C MET A 87 -16.60 22.84 -7.70
N ILE A 88 -16.33 21.60 -8.10
CA ILE A 88 -17.24 20.81 -8.96
C ILE A 88 -18.55 20.53 -8.24
N LEU A 89 -18.51 20.11 -6.98
CA LEU A 89 -19.71 19.85 -6.17
C LEU A 89 -20.56 21.11 -6.01
N TRP A 90 -19.93 22.25 -5.73
CA TRP A 90 -20.62 23.55 -5.67
C TRP A 90 -21.28 23.88 -7.00
N MET A 91 -20.59 23.72 -8.14
CA MET A 91 -21.18 23.95 -9.45
C MET A 91 -22.41 23.09 -9.72
N LEU A 92 -22.35 21.78 -9.40
CA LEU A 92 -23.46 20.83 -9.55
C LEU A 92 -24.67 21.17 -8.66
N SER A 93 -24.44 21.89 -7.57
CA SER A 93 -25.51 22.38 -6.70
C SER A 93 -26.28 23.59 -7.29
N THR A 94 -25.78 24.19 -8.38
CA THR A 94 -26.39 25.32 -9.08
C THR A 94 -26.95 24.90 -10.44
N ARG A 95 -27.99 25.59 -10.94
CA ARG A 95 -28.56 25.29 -12.28
C ARG A 95 -27.58 25.62 -13.40
N LEU A 96 -26.95 26.79 -13.35
CA LEU A 96 -25.98 27.22 -14.39
C LEU A 96 -24.72 26.34 -14.38
N GLY A 97 -24.19 26.00 -13.20
CA GLY A 97 -23.07 25.08 -13.09
C GLY A 97 -23.43 23.67 -13.55
N THR A 98 -24.65 23.20 -13.25
CA THR A 98 -25.16 21.92 -13.81
C THR A 98 -25.24 21.99 -15.34
N LEU A 99 -25.76 23.07 -15.93
CA LEU A 99 -25.79 23.23 -17.39
C LEU A 99 -24.39 23.19 -17.99
N LEU A 100 -23.41 23.85 -17.36
CA LEU A 100 -22.02 23.86 -17.81
C LEU A 100 -21.38 22.46 -17.75
N LEU A 101 -21.63 21.70 -16.69
CA LEU A 101 -20.97 20.40 -16.47
C LEU A 101 -21.72 19.21 -17.10
N CYS A 102 -23.05 19.29 -17.19
CA CYS A 102 -23.93 18.21 -17.66
C CYS A 102 -24.44 18.43 -19.08
N GLY A 103 -24.30 19.65 -19.61
CA GLY A 103 -24.82 20.04 -20.92
C GLY A 103 -26.34 19.96 -20.99
N THR A 104 -26.86 19.62 -22.17
CA THR A 104 -28.32 19.60 -22.43
C THR A 104 -29.09 18.54 -21.65
N LEU A 105 -28.41 17.59 -20.99
CA LEU A 105 -29.05 16.54 -20.18
C LEU A 105 -29.77 17.09 -18.94
N CYS A 106 -29.48 18.32 -18.52
CA CYS A 106 -30.20 18.98 -17.43
C CYS A 106 -31.37 19.85 -17.88
N LEU A 107 -31.65 19.92 -19.19
CA LEU A 107 -32.76 20.70 -19.71
C LEU A 107 -34.09 19.97 -19.54
N SER A 108 -35.13 20.74 -19.26
CA SER A 108 -36.51 20.28 -19.05
C SER A 108 -37.47 21.15 -19.84
N LYS A 109 -38.54 20.53 -20.36
CA LYS A 109 -39.65 21.25 -20.99
C LYS A 109 -40.54 21.98 -19.98
N LYS A 110 -40.43 21.64 -18.70
CA LYS A 110 -41.21 22.23 -17.59
C LYS A 110 -40.31 23.09 -16.70
N TRP A 111 -40.84 24.20 -16.17
CA TRP A 111 -40.14 25.04 -15.20
C TRP A 111 -39.82 24.27 -13.91
N PRO A 112 -38.60 24.39 -13.34
CA PRO A 112 -37.45 25.12 -13.87
C PRO A 112 -36.87 24.41 -15.11
N PHE A 113 -36.65 25.16 -16.21
CA PHE A 113 -36.17 24.60 -17.47
C PHE A 113 -34.75 24.00 -17.40
N ILE A 114 -34.02 24.31 -16.33
CA ILE A 114 -32.70 23.75 -16.01
C ILE A 114 -32.78 23.15 -14.62
N HIS A 115 -32.55 21.84 -14.52
CA HIS A 115 -32.47 21.13 -13.25
C HIS A 115 -31.06 21.22 -12.66
N LYS A 116 -30.98 21.19 -11.33
CA LYS A 116 -29.73 20.89 -10.61
C LYS A 116 -29.38 19.42 -10.81
N PHE A 117 -28.10 19.05 -10.61
CA PHE A 117 -27.67 17.65 -10.75
C PHE A 117 -28.48 16.68 -9.88
N SER A 118 -28.77 17.03 -8.62
CA SER A 118 -29.55 16.21 -7.69
C SER A 118 -31.00 15.98 -8.13
N ASN A 119 -31.55 16.88 -8.94
CA ASN A 119 -32.92 16.80 -9.43
C ASN A 119 -33.04 16.07 -10.78
N LEU A 120 -31.91 15.61 -11.35
CA LEU A 120 -31.93 14.81 -12.57
C LEU A 120 -32.39 13.38 -12.26
N SER A 121 -33.10 12.78 -13.22
CA SER A 121 -33.38 11.34 -13.18
C SER A 121 -32.07 10.56 -13.10
N LEU A 122 -32.12 9.40 -12.45
CA LEU A 122 -30.95 8.54 -12.27
C LEU A 122 -30.28 8.19 -13.62
N ASP A 123 -31.08 7.89 -14.65
CA ASP A 123 -30.62 7.63 -16.02
C ASP A 123 -29.86 8.83 -16.63
N ASN A 124 -30.37 10.05 -16.44
CA ASN A 124 -29.66 11.24 -16.92
C ASN A 124 -28.37 11.49 -16.15
N ARG A 125 -28.34 11.27 -14.83
CA ARG A 125 -27.10 11.36 -14.03
C ARG A 125 -26.08 10.32 -14.48
N GLU A 126 -26.50 9.07 -14.72
CA GLU A 126 -25.62 8.02 -15.20
C GLU A 126 -24.97 8.40 -16.53
N LYS A 127 -25.76 8.90 -17.49
CA LYS A 127 -25.26 9.40 -18.79
C LYS A 127 -24.26 10.55 -18.64
N VAL A 128 -24.48 11.47 -17.69
CA VAL A 128 -23.52 12.55 -17.39
C VAL A 128 -22.19 11.97 -16.89
N LEU A 129 -22.23 11.08 -15.89
CA LEU A 129 -21.01 10.51 -15.32
C LEU A 129 -20.26 9.62 -16.33
N GLN A 130 -20.97 8.86 -17.17
CA GLN A 130 -20.39 8.10 -18.27
C GLN A 130 -19.67 9.01 -19.27
N LYS A 131 -20.24 10.18 -19.60
CA LYS A 131 -19.58 11.17 -20.45
C LYS A 131 -18.31 11.70 -19.81
N TRP A 132 -18.34 12.05 -18.52
CA TRP A 132 -17.15 12.53 -17.80
C TRP A 132 -16.04 11.47 -17.76
N PHE A 133 -16.40 10.20 -17.54
CA PHE A 133 -15.45 9.10 -17.43
C PHE A 133 -14.67 8.83 -18.74
N LYS A 134 -15.30 9.08 -19.89
CA LYS A 134 -14.72 8.90 -21.24
C LYS A 134 -14.13 10.18 -21.84
N HIS A 135 -14.36 11.35 -21.23
CA HIS A 135 -14.00 12.63 -21.83
C HIS A 135 -12.48 12.86 -21.89
N ARG A 136 -11.97 13.33 -23.03
CA ARG A 136 -10.52 13.57 -23.25
C ARG A 136 -10.02 14.94 -22.77
N PHE A 137 -10.88 15.97 -22.83
CA PHE A 137 -10.53 17.35 -22.47
C PHE A 137 -10.99 17.81 -21.06
N LEU A 138 -11.98 17.15 -20.46
CA LEU A 138 -12.48 17.47 -19.11
C LEU A 138 -11.73 16.63 -18.06
N THR A 139 -10.41 16.51 -18.18
CA THR A 139 -9.58 15.67 -17.31
C THR A 139 -9.70 16.04 -15.83
N PRO A 140 -9.86 17.33 -15.41
CA PRO A 140 -10.07 17.66 -14.00
C PRO A 140 -11.42 17.15 -13.47
N ILE A 141 -12.48 17.22 -14.28
CA ILE A 141 -13.81 16.71 -13.90
C ILE A 141 -13.77 15.19 -13.80
N ARG A 142 -13.12 14.53 -14.77
CA ARG A 142 -12.91 13.09 -14.74
C ARG A 142 -12.16 12.67 -13.48
N LEU A 143 -11.07 13.36 -13.13
CA LEU A 143 -10.30 13.07 -11.92
C LEU A 143 -11.14 13.22 -10.66
N ALA A 144 -11.89 14.32 -10.51
CA ALA A 144 -12.77 14.54 -9.36
C ALA A 144 -13.85 13.46 -9.25
N PHE A 145 -14.46 13.07 -10.36
CA PHE A 145 -15.41 11.96 -10.41
C PHE A 145 -14.76 10.64 -9.98
N VAL A 146 -13.57 10.32 -10.50
CA VAL A 146 -12.81 9.12 -10.13
C VAL A 146 -12.53 9.08 -8.62
N TYR A 147 -12.13 10.19 -8.02
CA TYR A 147 -11.94 10.28 -6.56
C TYR A 147 -13.22 9.96 -5.79
N ILE A 148 -14.36 10.58 -6.14
CA ILE A 148 -15.63 10.33 -5.45
C ILE A 148 -16.09 8.89 -5.67
N LYS A 149 -15.96 8.34 -6.89
CA LYS A 149 -16.28 6.93 -7.22
C LYS A 149 -15.48 5.96 -6.35
N VAL A 150 -14.15 6.14 -6.31
CA VAL A 150 -13.24 5.30 -5.53
C VAL A 150 -13.60 5.35 -4.05
N LEU A 151 -13.83 6.54 -3.49
CA LEU A 151 -14.18 6.67 -2.07
C LEU A 151 -15.57 6.09 -1.76
N CYS A 152 -16.57 6.30 -2.63
CA CYS A 152 -17.91 5.71 -2.48
C CYS A 152 -17.85 4.19 -2.38
N PHE A 153 -17.18 3.55 -3.34
CA PHE A 153 -17.01 2.10 -3.35
C PHE A 153 -16.19 1.61 -2.16
N PHE A 154 -15.04 2.24 -1.90
CA PHE A 154 -14.19 1.85 -0.78
C PHE A 154 -14.96 1.91 0.55
N VAL A 155 -15.63 3.02 0.85
CA VAL A 155 -16.40 3.19 2.09
C VAL A 155 -17.53 2.17 2.16
N TYR A 156 -18.33 2.03 1.10
CA TYR A 156 -19.49 1.13 1.09
C TYR A 156 -19.10 -0.33 1.33
N PHE A 157 -17.99 -0.81 0.76
CA PHE A 157 -17.58 -2.22 0.86
C PHE A 157 -16.59 -2.55 1.97
N SER A 158 -15.88 -1.56 2.54
CA SER A 158 -14.90 -1.79 3.62
C SER A 158 -15.37 -1.39 5.01
N GLN A 159 -16.33 -0.46 5.11
CA GLN A 159 -16.86 -0.02 6.38
C GLN A 159 -17.82 -1.06 6.93
N CYS A 160 -17.77 -1.26 8.24
CA CYS A 160 -18.68 -2.15 8.95
C CYS A 160 -19.22 -1.44 10.19
N ASP A 161 -20.33 -1.94 10.71
CA ASP A 161 -20.92 -1.45 11.96
C ASP A 161 -20.10 -1.88 13.19
N ASP A 162 -20.58 -1.53 14.39
CA ASP A 162 -19.92 -1.88 15.65
C ASP A 162 -19.81 -3.40 15.89
N LYS A 163 -20.62 -4.21 15.18
CA LYS A 163 -20.56 -5.68 15.21
C LYS A 163 -19.55 -6.23 14.19
N GLY A 164 -19.00 -5.36 13.35
CA GLY A 164 -18.10 -5.73 12.27
C GLY A 164 -18.84 -6.37 11.08
N GLU A 165 -20.12 -6.03 10.89
CA GLU A 165 -20.96 -6.50 9.80
C GLU A 165 -21.08 -5.43 8.71
N ASN A 166 -21.19 -5.86 7.46
CA ASN A 166 -21.49 -5.01 6.32
C ASN A 166 -22.65 -5.65 5.53
N PRO A 167 -23.67 -4.87 5.13
CA PRO A 167 -24.88 -5.40 4.51
C PRO A 167 -24.68 -6.03 3.12
N ALA A 168 -23.57 -5.73 2.44
CA ALA A 168 -23.27 -6.26 1.11
C ALA A 168 -22.46 -7.56 1.12
N TRP A 169 -21.75 -7.86 2.22
CA TRP A 169 -20.76 -8.94 2.25
C TRP A 169 -21.37 -10.33 1.99
N GLU A 170 -22.51 -10.63 2.60
CA GLU A 170 -23.20 -11.90 2.35
C GLU A 170 -23.61 -12.05 0.88
N ALA A 171 -24.14 -11.00 0.26
CA ALA A 171 -24.57 -11.00 -1.13
C ALA A 171 -23.42 -11.27 -2.12
N ILE A 172 -22.23 -10.75 -1.83
CA ILE A 172 -21.04 -10.90 -2.69
C ILE A 172 -20.22 -12.15 -2.34
N GLY A 173 -20.67 -12.94 -1.35
CA GLY A 173 -19.99 -14.15 -0.87
C GLY A 173 -18.71 -13.90 -0.07
N TYR A 174 -18.59 -12.72 0.56
CA TYR A 174 -17.48 -12.39 1.46
C TYR A 174 -17.87 -12.66 2.92
N LYS A 175 -16.99 -13.34 3.65
CA LYS A 175 -17.13 -13.59 5.07
C LYS A 175 -15.80 -13.30 5.75
N VAL A 176 -15.86 -12.56 6.86
CA VAL A 176 -14.71 -12.39 7.74
C VAL A 176 -14.67 -13.60 8.67
N ASP A 177 -13.58 -14.37 8.62
CA ASP A 177 -13.40 -15.51 9.49
C ASP A 177 -13.26 -15.05 10.96
N ASN A 178 -14.20 -15.48 11.79
CA ASN A 178 -14.27 -15.17 13.21
C ASN A 178 -13.87 -16.38 14.09
N ASP A 179 -13.87 -17.59 13.53
CA ASP A 179 -13.93 -18.84 14.32
C ASP A 179 -12.55 -19.49 14.55
N GLY A 180 -11.48 -18.92 13.98
CA GLY A 180 -10.10 -19.39 14.19
C GLY A 180 -9.35 -18.77 15.38
N MET A 181 -9.94 -17.79 16.09
CA MET A 181 -9.26 -17.04 17.16
C MET A 181 -9.26 -17.80 18.51
N LYS A 182 -8.74 -19.03 18.56
CA LYS A 182 -8.24 -19.57 19.84
C LYS A 182 -6.99 -18.78 20.19
N LYS A 183 -7.18 -17.68 20.91
CA LYS A 183 -6.10 -16.87 21.46
C LYS A 183 -5.41 -17.68 22.54
N GLU A 184 -4.26 -18.25 22.22
CA GLU A 184 -3.24 -18.35 23.25
C GLU A 184 -2.86 -16.91 23.59
N VAL A 185 -3.47 -16.38 24.65
CA VAL A 185 -3.08 -15.09 25.22
C VAL A 185 -1.69 -15.34 25.81
N HIS A 186 -0.65 -15.08 25.01
CA HIS A 186 0.69 -14.96 25.56
C HIS A 186 0.62 -13.92 26.70
N LYS A 187 1.09 -14.31 27.89
CA LYS A 187 1.01 -13.45 29.09
C LYS A 187 1.75 -12.12 28.92
N GLU A 188 2.68 -12.03 27.96
CA GLU A 188 3.50 -10.84 27.69
C GLU A 188 3.59 -10.58 26.18
N ARG A 189 3.48 -9.30 25.77
CA ARG A 189 3.57 -8.89 24.35
C ARG A 189 5.03 -8.93 23.90
N PRO A 190 5.34 -9.33 22.65
CA PRO A 190 6.73 -9.52 22.18
C PRO A 190 7.69 -8.34 22.44
N LEU A 191 7.20 -7.10 22.30
CA LEU A 191 8.01 -5.88 22.47
C LEU A 191 7.84 -5.19 23.82
N GLU A 192 7.08 -5.75 24.76
CA GLU A 192 6.66 -5.08 26.01
C GLU A 192 7.85 -4.52 26.82
N LYS A 193 8.97 -5.27 26.84
CA LYS A 193 10.19 -4.88 27.57
C LYS A 193 10.84 -3.60 27.07
N GLY A 194 10.74 -3.26 25.79
CA GLY A 194 11.42 -2.11 25.17
C GLY A 194 10.50 -1.08 24.54
N ILE A 195 9.21 -1.38 24.39
CA ILE A 195 8.26 -0.46 23.76
C ILE A 195 7.75 0.61 24.73
N VAL A 196 7.55 1.82 24.21
CA VAL A 196 6.82 2.92 24.84
C VAL A 196 5.71 3.33 23.88
N GLU A 197 4.47 3.05 24.24
CA GLU A 197 3.30 3.36 23.42
C GLU A 197 2.80 4.76 23.71
N ALA A 198 3.22 5.73 22.89
CA ALA A 198 2.97 7.14 23.20
C ALA A 198 1.47 7.53 23.22
N MET A 199 0.59 6.69 22.67
CA MET A 199 -0.86 6.85 22.82
C MET A 199 -1.35 6.75 24.27
N ASN A 200 -0.61 6.05 25.13
CA ASN A 200 -0.91 5.86 26.55
C ASN A 200 -0.12 6.84 27.44
N GLU A 201 0.60 7.78 26.83
CA GLU A 201 1.51 8.69 27.50
C GLU A 201 1.01 10.14 27.46
N SER A 202 1.63 10.98 28.29
CA SER A 202 1.39 12.41 28.43
C SER A 202 2.72 13.14 28.58
N ASP A 203 2.71 14.48 28.50
CA ASP A 203 3.89 15.31 28.76
C ASP A 203 4.57 15.01 30.12
N THR A 204 3.84 14.47 31.10
CA THR A 204 4.36 14.15 32.44
C THR A 204 4.80 12.69 32.62
N SER A 205 4.18 11.75 31.90
CA SER A 205 4.47 10.32 32.03
C SER A 205 5.55 9.86 31.07
N LEU A 206 5.61 10.43 29.85
CA LEU A 206 6.57 10.04 28.82
C LEU A 206 8.03 10.11 29.30
N PRO A 207 8.51 11.19 29.96
CA PRO A 207 9.89 11.23 30.45
C PRO A 207 10.19 10.11 31.45
N LYS A 208 9.23 9.79 32.34
CA LYS A 208 9.39 8.72 33.33
C LYS A 208 9.46 7.35 32.67
N SER A 209 8.60 7.09 31.69
CA SER A 209 8.61 5.84 30.93
C SER A 209 9.93 5.65 30.18
N LEU A 210 10.44 6.69 29.52
CA LEU A 210 11.73 6.65 28.83
C LEU A 210 12.90 6.41 29.80
N THR A 211 12.92 7.08 30.96
CA THR A 211 13.93 6.85 32.01
C THR A 211 13.85 5.43 32.57
N LYS A 212 12.64 4.89 32.78
CA LYS A 212 12.43 3.50 33.22
C LYS A 212 12.95 2.48 32.20
N LYS A 213 12.94 2.81 30.91
CA LYS A 213 13.58 2.03 29.84
C LYS A 213 15.10 2.28 29.71
N GLY A 214 15.71 2.98 30.68
CA GLY A 214 17.15 3.18 30.76
C GLY A 214 17.69 4.35 29.91
N LEU A 215 16.83 5.23 29.38
CA LEU A 215 17.26 6.40 28.61
C LEU A 215 17.62 7.59 29.51
N GLU A 216 18.62 8.38 29.12
CA GLU A 216 18.92 9.66 29.77
C GLU A 216 17.98 10.73 29.17
N VAL A 217 17.15 11.34 30.01
CA VAL A 217 16.13 12.31 29.58
C VAL A 217 16.29 13.63 30.33
N GLY A 218 16.62 14.69 29.60
CA GLY A 218 16.62 16.07 30.08
C GLY A 218 15.36 16.81 29.66
N ILE A 219 14.82 17.64 30.55
CA ILE A 219 13.59 18.42 30.32
C ILE A 219 13.95 19.88 30.06
N ASP A 220 13.61 20.39 28.87
CA ASP A 220 13.61 21.82 28.55
C ASP A 220 12.15 22.32 28.50
N ALA A 221 11.62 22.63 29.69
CA ALA A 221 10.24 23.08 29.84
C ALA A 221 9.97 24.42 29.14
N LYS A 222 10.99 25.29 29.01
CA LYS A 222 10.87 26.60 28.36
C LYS A 222 10.56 26.45 26.88
N ASN A 223 11.24 25.52 26.21
CA ASN A 223 11.05 25.27 24.77
C ASN A 223 10.10 24.10 24.48
N LYS A 224 9.56 23.44 25.52
CA LYS A 224 8.75 22.21 25.43
C LYS A 224 9.47 21.10 24.65
N VAL A 225 10.70 20.80 25.07
CA VAL A 225 11.56 19.79 24.43
C VAL A 225 12.05 18.77 25.46
N LEU A 226 11.96 17.49 25.12
CA LEU A 226 12.67 16.41 25.80
C LEU A 226 13.98 16.12 25.08
N ASN A 227 15.10 16.30 25.77
CA ASN A 227 16.44 15.99 25.28
C ASN A 227 16.79 14.57 25.68
N ILE A 228 17.05 13.70 24.71
CA ILE A 228 17.31 12.27 24.94
C ILE A 228 18.65 11.92 24.31
N LYS A 229 19.48 11.13 24.99
CA LYS A 229 20.77 10.67 24.45
C LYS A 229 20.79 9.17 24.21
N CYS A 230 21.40 8.77 23.10
CA CYS A 230 21.63 7.39 22.72
C CYS A 230 22.89 7.26 21.84
N ASP A 231 23.32 6.03 21.55
CA ASP A 231 24.39 5.83 20.58
C ASP A 231 23.84 5.93 19.16
N VAL A 232 22.68 5.30 18.91
CA VAL A 232 22.03 5.31 17.60
C VAL A 232 20.53 5.60 17.71
N VAL A 233 20.05 6.51 16.87
CA VAL A 233 18.61 6.72 16.66
C VAL A 233 18.21 6.30 15.25
N ILE A 234 17.14 5.52 15.15
CA ILE A 234 16.60 4.98 13.89
C ILE A 234 15.19 5.56 13.67
N ALA A 235 15.00 6.25 12.55
CA ALA A 235 13.68 6.74 12.14
C ALA A 235 13.00 5.72 11.21
N GLY A 236 12.03 4.97 11.72
CA GLY A 236 11.26 3.95 11.03
C GLY A 236 11.60 2.53 11.50
N SER A 237 10.58 1.73 11.79
CA SER A 237 10.72 0.37 12.35
C SER A 237 10.54 -0.77 11.32
N GLY A 238 10.43 -0.41 10.03
CA GLY A 238 10.12 -1.33 8.93
C GLY A 238 11.23 -2.34 8.60
N CYS A 239 11.17 -2.94 7.40
CA CYS A 239 12.08 -4.00 6.96
C CYS A 239 13.55 -3.74 7.31
N GLY A 240 14.11 -2.60 6.88
CA GLY A 240 15.52 -2.31 7.16
C GLY A 240 15.77 -1.68 8.53
N GLY A 241 14.83 -0.91 9.07
CA GLY A 241 14.95 -0.30 10.39
C GLY A 241 14.97 -1.32 11.53
N GLY A 242 14.12 -2.35 11.46
CA GLY A 242 14.10 -3.44 12.44
C GLY A 242 15.39 -4.25 12.43
N VAL A 243 15.89 -4.62 11.24
CA VAL A 243 17.17 -5.33 11.09
C VAL A 243 18.33 -4.49 11.63
N ALA A 244 18.39 -3.21 11.28
CA ALA A 244 19.43 -2.32 11.78
C ALA A 244 19.38 -2.20 13.31
N ALA A 245 18.18 -2.06 13.89
CA ALA A 245 18.01 -2.02 15.34
C ALA A 245 18.56 -3.28 16.02
N ALA A 246 18.24 -4.46 15.50
CA ALA A 246 18.68 -5.74 16.04
C ALA A 246 20.21 -5.86 16.05
N VAL A 247 20.85 -5.60 14.90
CA VAL A 247 22.31 -5.71 14.75
C VAL A 247 23.05 -4.71 15.64
N LEU A 248 22.55 -3.47 15.70
CA LEU A 248 23.16 -2.41 16.48
C LEU A 248 23.02 -2.65 17.99
N ALA A 249 21.81 -3.01 18.46
CA ALA A 249 21.56 -3.30 19.87
C ALA A 249 22.34 -4.54 20.34
N SER A 250 22.38 -5.60 19.52
CA SER A 250 23.17 -6.81 19.80
C SER A 250 24.68 -6.54 19.90
N SER A 251 25.15 -5.42 19.35
CA SER A 251 26.55 -4.97 19.47
C SER A 251 26.81 -4.16 20.75
N GLY A 252 25.84 -4.07 21.67
CA GLY A 252 25.94 -3.36 22.94
C GLY A 252 25.66 -1.84 22.84
N LEU A 253 25.15 -1.36 21.70
CA LEU A 253 24.85 0.06 21.51
C LEU A 253 23.46 0.40 22.07
N LYS A 254 23.33 1.60 22.64
CA LYS A 254 22.04 2.13 23.10
C LYS A 254 21.24 2.64 21.90
N VAL A 255 20.21 1.89 21.51
CA VAL A 255 19.40 2.16 20.29
C VAL A 255 18.02 2.69 20.65
N ILE A 256 17.59 3.75 19.96
CA ILE A 256 16.19 4.23 19.97
C ILE A 256 15.59 4.08 18.56
N VAL A 257 14.40 3.48 18.47
CA VAL A 257 13.63 3.37 17.22
C VAL A 257 12.38 4.23 17.31
N LEU A 258 12.14 5.08 16.30
CA LEU A 258 10.95 5.92 16.18
C LEU A 258 10.00 5.33 15.14
N GLU A 259 8.74 5.11 15.50
CA GLU A 259 7.70 4.67 14.58
C GLU A 259 6.49 5.61 14.63
N LYS A 260 6.04 6.09 13.46
CA LYS A 260 4.89 7.00 13.38
C LYS A 260 3.55 6.26 13.57
N GLY A 261 3.51 4.95 13.28
CA GLY A 261 2.36 4.08 13.46
C GLY A 261 2.18 3.56 14.89
N ASN A 262 1.14 2.74 15.07
CA ASN A 262 0.85 2.01 16.32
C ASN A 262 1.49 0.61 16.32
N TYR A 263 1.60 0.01 17.50
CA TYR A 263 2.00 -1.39 17.67
C TYR A 263 0.77 -2.28 17.86
N TYR A 264 0.76 -3.43 17.21
CA TYR A 264 -0.30 -4.41 17.27
C TYR A 264 0.29 -5.80 17.38
N THR A 265 -0.41 -6.68 18.09
CA THR A 265 -0.11 -8.10 18.26
C THR A 265 -1.16 -8.96 17.54
N PRO A 266 -0.95 -10.28 17.37
CA PRO A 266 -1.93 -11.13 16.70
C PRO A 266 -3.36 -11.02 17.25
N SER A 267 -3.51 -10.86 18.57
CA SER A 267 -4.81 -10.66 19.24
C SER A 267 -5.46 -9.29 19.00
N ASP A 268 -4.70 -8.31 18.51
CA ASP A 268 -5.19 -6.96 18.24
C ASP A 268 -5.87 -6.84 16.87
N TYR A 269 -5.46 -7.67 15.90
CA TYR A 269 -5.98 -7.62 14.53
C TYR A 269 -7.42 -8.11 14.43
N SER A 270 -8.17 -7.63 13.44
CA SER A 270 -9.61 -7.88 13.30
C SER A 270 -10.03 -8.51 11.97
N SER A 271 -9.08 -8.66 11.03
CA SER A 271 -9.34 -9.04 9.62
C SER A 271 -10.32 -8.12 8.89
N LEU A 272 -10.63 -6.94 9.45
CA LEU A 272 -11.52 -5.95 8.84
C LEU A 272 -10.72 -5.00 7.95
N GLU A 273 -11.09 -4.94 6.68
CA GLU A 273 -10.37 -4.14 5.67
C GLU A 273 -10.32 -2.64 6.00
N GLY A 274 -11.46 -2.00 6.22
CA GLY A 274 -11.53 -0.54 6.41
C GLY A 274 -10.70 -0.04 7.60
N PRO A 275 -10.95 -0.54 8.83
CA PRO A 275 -10.16 -0.18 10.01
C PRO A 275 -8.68 -0.51 9.87
N SER A 276 -8.33 -1.67 9.29
CA SER A 276 -6.94 -2.08 9.14
C SER A 276 -6.20 -1.21 8.13
N LEU A 277 -6.81 -0.88 6.99
CA LEU A 277 -6.22 0.06 6.03
C LEU A 277 -6.02 1.44 6.66
N ASN A 278 -7.02 1.95 7.39
CA ASN A 278 -6.93 3.25 8.07
C ASN A 278 -5.75 3.35 9.05
N GLU A 279 -5.50 2.30 9.83
CA GLU A 279 -4.49 2.33 10.90
C GLU A 279 -3.11 1.82 10.49
N LEU A 280 -3.04 0.90 9.52
CA LEU A 280 -1.80 0.21 9.17
C LEU A 280 -1.14 0.75 7.90
N TYR A 281 -1.77 1.65 7.14
CA TYR A 281 -1.24 2.17 5.89
C TYR A 281 -1.17 3.70 5.85
N GLU A 282 -0.18 4.24 5.13
CA GLU A 282 -0.06 5.67 4.87
C GLU A 282 -1.31 6.20 4.17
N SER A 283 -1.82 7.34 4.64
CA SER A 283 -3.10 7.92 4.18
C SER A 283 -4.26 6.92 4.22
N GLY A 284 -4.21 5.91 5.09
CA GLY A 284 -5.19 4.86 5.19
C GLY A 284 -5.43 4.08 3.88
N GLY A 285 -4.37 3.89 3.09
CA GLY A 285 -4.41 3.15 1.83
C GLY A 285 -4.85 3.96 0.60
N THR A 286 -5.07 5.27 0.73
CA THR A 286 -5.56 6.13 -0.36
C THR A 286 -4.48 7.00 -1.02
N LEU A 287 -3.20 6.64 -0.87
CA LEU A 287 -2.10 7.39 -1.47
C LEU A 287 -2.02 7.10 -2.98
N VAL A 288 -1.91 8.15 -3.80
CA VAL A 288 -1.82 8.06 -5.26
C VAL A 288 -0.73 8.96 -5.81
N SER A 289 -0.22 8.65 -7.01
CA SER A 289 0.67 9.52 -7.78
C SER A 289 -0.02 10.84 -8.11
N ARG A 290 0.78 11.88 -8.42
CA ARG A 290 0.29 13.25 -8.69
C ARG A 290 -0.79 13.32 -9.78
N ASP A 291 -0.70 12.45 -10.79
CA ASP A 291 -1.63 12.34 -11.92
C ASP A 291 -2.76 11.31 -11.69
N GLY A 292 -2.81 10.69 -10.50
CA GLY A 292 -3.79 9.66 -10.16
C GLY A 292 -3.62 8.34 -10.93
N LYS A 293 -2.49 8.13 -11.61
CA LYS A 293 -2.23 6.92 -12.41
C LYS A 293 -1.87 5.71 -11.56
N VAL A 294 -1.11 5.89 -10.48
CA VAL A 294 -0.57 4.80 -9.65
C VAL A 294 -1.10 4.93 -8.22
N ALA A 295 -1.78 3.91 -7.72
CA ALA A 295 -2.13 3.75 -6.32
C ALA A 295 -0.95 3.13 -5.55
N LEU A 296 -0.59 3.71 -4.40
CA LEU A 296 0.57 3.30 -3.60
C LEU A 296 0.14 2.82 -2.22
N LEU A 297 0.58 1.61 -1.85
CA LEU A 297 0.43 1.07 -0.51
C LEU A 297 1.78 1.12 0.22
N ALA A 298 1.79 1.75 1.39
CA ALA A 298 2.95 1.82 2.27
C ALA A 298 2.52 1.61 3.72
N GLY A 299 3.17 0.69 4.45
CA GLY A 299 2.82 0.37 5.83
C GLY A 299 3.21 1.49 6.82
N THR A 300 2.32 1.75 7.78
CA THR A 300 2.44 2.74 8.87
C THR A 300 2.04 2.08 10.20
N THR A 301 2.87 1.15 10.67
CA THR A 301 2.70 0.42 11.94
C THR A 301 4.08 -0.05 12.40
N VAL A 302 4.23 -0.48 13.65
CA VAL A 302 5.48 -1.15 14.08
C VAL A 302 5.72 -2.37 13.19
N GLY A 303 6.89 -2.43 12.59
CA GLY A 303 7.26 -3.42 11.57
C GLY A 303 7.05 -2.95 10.12
N GLY A 304 6.41 -1.79 9.93
CA GLY A 304 6.21 -1.12 8.65
C GLY A 304 5.59 -2.04 7.59
N GLY A 305 6.14 -2.02 6.37
CA GLY A 305 5.67 -2.89 5.29
C GLY A 305 5.78 -4.39 5.58
N SER A 306 6.72 -4.83 6.43
CA SER A 306 6.86 -6.26 6.76
C SER A 306 5.70 -6.79 7.60
N ALA A 307 5.04 -5.92 8.37
CA ALA A 307 3.88 -6.27 9.17
C ALA A 307 2.62 -6.54 8.32
N VAL A 308 2.54 -5.94 7.13
CA VAL A 308 1.32 -5.93 6.28
C VAL A 308 1.55 -6.38 4.82
N ASN A 309 2.74 -6.90 4.49
CA ASN A 309 2.97 -7.47 3.16
C ASN A 309 2.35 -8.88 3.04
N TRP A 310 2.52 -9.49 1.87
CA TRP A 310 1.90 -10.76 1.50
C TRP A 310 2.82 -11.98 1.70
N ALA A 311 3.81 -11.84 2.59
CA ALA A 311 4.79 -12.86 2.98
C ALA A 311 5.80 -13.35 1.91
N ALA A 312 5.65 -12.97 0.63
CA ALA A 312 6.60 -13.33 -0.41
C ALA A 312 8.05 -12.91 -0.06
N SER A 313 8.96 -13.87 -0.13
CA SER A 313 10.33 -13.83 0.43
C SER A 313 11.36 -14.29 -0.60
N ILE A 314 11.31 -13.69 -1.80
CA ILE A 314 12.21 -14.02 -2.91
C ILE A 314 13.58 -13.37 -2.68
N ARG A 315 14.65 -14.15 -2.86
CA ARG A 315 16.04 -13.68 -2.75
C ARG A 315 16.37 -12.68 -3.86
N THR A 316 17.38 -11.83 -3.64
CA THR A 316 17.88 -10.91 -4.68
C THR A 316 18.36 -11.73 -5.89
N PRO A 317 17.82 -11.51 -7.10
CA PRO A 317 18.20 -12.32 -8.25
C PRO A 317 19.67 -12.12 -8.67
N ASP A 318 20.32 -13.18 -9.15
CA ASP A 318 21.74 -13.15 -9.55
C ASP A 318 22.06 -12.10 -10.61
N PHE A 319 21.13 -11.87 -11.57
CA PHE A 319 21.34 -10.85 -12.59
C PHE A 319 21.33 -9.42 -11.99
N VAL A 320 20.54 -9.19 -10.94
CA VAL A 320 20.52 -7.91 -10.20
C VAL A 320 21.82 -7.74 -9.40
N LEU A 321 22.30 -8.80 -8.75
CA LEU A 321 23.59 -8.78 -8.05
C LEU A 321 24.74 -8.46 -9.00
N LYS A 322 24.76 -9.09 -10.18
CA LYS A 322 25.75 -8.83 -11.24
C LYS A 322 25.67 -7.38 -11.72
N GLU A 323 24.48 -6.87 -12.02
CA GLU A 323 24.26 -5.48 -12.44
C GLU A 323 24.76 -4.49 -11.39
N TRP A 324 24.34 -4.65 -10.14
CA TRP A 324 24.73 -3.73 -9.07
C TRP A 324 26.22 -3.81 -8.73
N GLY A 325 26.76 -5.02 -8.71
CA GLY A 325 28.17 -5.27 -8.42
C GLY A 325 29.11 -4.77 -9.51
N LYS A 326 28.80 -5.07 -10.78
CA LYS A 326 29.66 -4.78 -11.93
C LYS A 326 29.37 -3.42 -12.57
N ASP A 327 28.11 -3.17 -12.92
CA ASP A 327 27.73 -2.02 -13.75
C ASP A 327 27.61 -0.76 -12.89
N HIS A 328 27.03 -0.88 -11.69
CA HIS A 328 27.02 0.20 -10.69
C HIS A 328 28.28 0.24 -9.81
N LYS A 329 29.19 -0.73 -9.95
CA LYS A 329 30.49 -0.80 -9.26
C LYS A 329 30.36 -0.78 -7.73
N LEU A 330 29.30 -1.41 -7.20
CA LEU A 330 29.04 -1.49 -5.76
C LEU A 330 29.50 -2.84 -5.22
N SER A 331 30.71 -2.85 -4.65
CA SER A 331 31.41 -4.07 -4.24
C SER A 331 30.61 -4.95 -3.26
N LEU A 332 29.77 -4.32 -2.43
CA LEU A 332 28.84 -5.00 -1.51
C LEU A 332 28.06 -6.12 -2.20
N PHE A 333 27.46 -5.87 -3.37
CA PHE A 333 26.53 -6.82 -3.99
C PHE A 333 27.21 -7.99 -4.70
N SER A 334 28.53 -7.91 -4.90
CA SER A 334 29.37 -9.02 -5.35
C SER A 334 30.05 -9.76 -4.20
N SER A 335 29.85 -9.32 -2.95
CA SER A 335 30.58 -9.84 -1.80
C SER A 335 29.93 -11.09 -1.19
N HIS A 336 30.76 -11.96 -0.62
CA HIS A 336 30.29 -13.07 0.22
C HIS A 336 29.52 -12.57 1.45
N GLU A 337 29.85 -11.38 1.96
CA GLU A 337 29.13 -10.75 3.07
C GLU A 337 27.64 -10.58 2.74
N TYR A 338 27.30 -10.10 1.54
CA TYR A 338 25.91 -9.91 1.14
C TYR A 338 25.14 -11.23 0.96
N VAL A 339 25.79 -12.24 0.40
CA VAL A 339 25.19 -13.59 0.27
C VAL A 339 24.90 -14.18 1.65
N SER A 340 25.87 -14.11 2.56
CA SER A 340 25.70 -14.56 3.95
C SER A 340 24.63 -13.76 4.70
N ALA A 341 24.50 -12.46 4.42
CA ALA A 341 23.42 -11.65 4.96
C ALA A 341 22.03 -12.12 4.48
N MET A 342 21.88 -12.48 3.20
CA MET A 342 20.63 -13.08 2.70
C MET A 342 20.30 -14.39 3.41
N ASP A 343 21.29 -15.25 3.65
CA ASP A 343 21.10 -16.52 4.38
C ASP A 343 20.66 -16.27 5.82
N THR A 344 21.35 -15.37 6.52
CA THR A 344 21.01 -14.96 7.89
C THR A 344 19.59 -14.40 7.98
N VAL A 345 19.20 -13.59 6.99
CA VAL A 345 17.85 -13.02 6.93
C VAL A 345 16.81 -14.10 6.67
N CYS A 346 17.01 -14.96 5.68
CA CYS A 346 16.09 -16.05 5.36
C CYS A 346 15.90 -17.00 6.54
N GLU A 347 16.98 -17.34 7.25
CA GLU A 347 16.94 -18.17 8.45
C GLU A 347 16.17 -17.47 9.58
N ARG A 348 16.50 -16.21 9.89
CA ARG A 348 15.89 -15.48 11.01
C ARG A 348 14.38 -15.31 10.88
N ILE A 349 13.88 -15.10 9.66
CA ILE A 349 12.44 -14.93 9.40
C ILE A 349 11.77 -16.24 8.98
N GLY A 350 12.46 -17.38 9.05
CA GLY A 350 11.90 -18.70 8.80
C GLY A 350 11.34 -18.88 7.39
N VAL A 351 12.10 -18.45 6.36
CA VAL A 351 11.65 -18.58 4.97
C VAL A 351 11.52 -20.06 4.59
N THR A 352 10.36 -20.43 4.06
CA THR A 352 10.07 -21.76 3.52
C THR A 352 9.48 -21.65 2.12
N ASP A 353 9.91 -22.55 1.22
CA ASP A 353 9.34 -22.73 -0.12
C ASP A 353 8.17 -23.72 -0.14
N LYS A 354 7.85 -24.32 1.01
CA LYS A 354 6.75 -25.30 1.15
C LYS A 354 5.39 -24.61 1.28
N CYS A 355 4.40 -25.19 0.63
CA CYS A 355 3.01 -24.80 0.73
C CYS A 355 2.13 -26.05 0.70
N VAL A 356 1.43 -26.32 1.81
CA VAL A 356 0.56 -27.49 1.96
C VAL A 356 -0.78 -27.28 1.23
N GLU A 357 -1.31 -26.06 1.27
CA GLU A 357 -2.62 -25.72 0.72
C GLU A 357 -2.60 -24.34 0.05
N GLU A 358 -3.09 -24.27 -1.19
CA GLU A 358 -3.19 -23.04 -1.99
C GLU A 358 -4.62 -22.50 -2.00
N GLY A 359 -4.78 -21.18 -1.91
CA GLY A 359 -6.07 -20.52 -2.14
C GLY A 359 -6.50 -20.56 -3.61
N LEU A 360 -7.77 -20.24 -3.87
CA LEU A 360 -8.39 -20.31 -5.21
C LEU A 360 -7.54 -19.66 -6.31
N GLN A 361 -7.03 -18.46 -6.06
CA GLN A 361 -6.27 -17.70 -7.07
C GLN A 361 -4.97 -18.41 -7.47
N ASN A 362 -4.25 -18.97 -6.50
CA ASN A 362 -3.00 -19.69 -6.74
C ASN A 362 -3.25 -21.02 -7.46
N GLN A 363 -4.35 -21.72 -7.13
CA GLN A 363 -4.78 -22.92 -7.86
C GLN A 363 -5.07 -22.59 -9.34
N VAL A 364 -5.74 -21.47 -9.63
CA VAL A 364 -6.00 -21.00 -11.00
C VAL A 364 -4.70 -20.72 -11.75
N LEU A 365 -3.79 -19.95 -11.16
CA LEU A 365 -2.48 -19.66 -11.77
C LEU A 365 -1.77 -20.97 -12.14
N ARG A 366 -1.69 -21.91 -11.19
CA ARG A 366 -1.02 -23.19 -11.40
C ARG A 366 -1.72 -24.05 -12.45
N LYS A 367 -3.05 -24.15 -12.41
CA LYS A 367 -3.84 -24.92 -13.38
C LYS A 367 -3.66 -24.35 -14.79
N GLY A 368 -3.82 -23.04 -14.96
CA GLY A 368 -3.67 -22.36 -16.24
C GLY A 368 -2.26 -22.48 -16.82
N CYS A 369 -1.22 -22.31 -15.99
CA CYS A 369 0.16 -22.54 -16.42
C CYS A 369 0.38 -23.98 -16.88
N LYS A 370 -0.07 -24.98 -16.11
CA LYS A 370 0.07 -26.40 -16.48
C LYS A 370 -0.65 -26.73 -17.79
N SER A 371 -1.87 -26.23 -17.99
CA SER A 371 -2.63 -26.41 -19.24
C SER A 371 -1.91 -25.85 -20.47
N LEU A 372 -1.13 -24.79 -20.30
CA LEU A 372 -0.36 -24.13 -21.36
C LEU A 372 1.08 -24.65 -21.51
N GLY A 373 1.51 -25.62 -20.68
CA GLY A 373 2.90 -26.08 -20.65
C GLY A 373 3.90 -25.04 -20.10
N LEU A 374 3.44 -24.08 -19.30
CA LEU A 374 4.25 -23.02 -18.72
C LEU A 374 4.82 -23.44 -17.35
N GLN A 375 6.04 -22.98 -17.05
CA GLN A 375 6.64 -23.17 -15.73
C GLN A 375 5.92 -22.33 -14.67
N VAL A 376 5.59 -22.94 -13.54
CA VAL A 376 5.01 -22.26 -12.37
C VAL A 376 5.68 -22.77 -11.10
N ASP A 377 6.32 -21.86 -10.39
CA ASP A 377 7.12 -22.18 -9.20
C ASP A 377 6.36 -21.85 -7.92
N TYR A 378 6.72 -22.50 -6.82
CA TYR A 378 6.30 -22.06 -5.49
C TYR A 378 7.05 -20.78 -5.09
N VAL A 379 6.36 -19.86 -4.43
CA VAL A 379 6.97 -18.65 -3.88
C VAL A 379 7.41 -18.90 -2.43
N PRO A 380 8.69 -18.67 -2.08
CA PRO A 380 9.14 -18.73 -0.69
C PRO A 380 8.44 -17.69 0.18
N ARG A 381 8.07 -18.06 1.41
CA ARG A 381 7.29 -17.23 2.34
C ARG A 381 7.91 -17.22 3.74
N ASN A 382 7.79 -16.09 4.45
CA ASN A 382 8.15 -15.96 5.86
C ASN A 382 6.97 -16.28 6.79
N SER A 383 6.28 -17.39 6.52
CA SER A 383 5.17 -17.90 7.32
C SER A 383 5.18 -19.43 7.29
N SER A 384 4.36 -20.07 8.14
CA SER A 384 4.31 -21.54 8.19
C SER A 384 3.88 -22.16 6.85
N GLU A 385 4.32 -23.39 6.57
CA GLU A 385 3.94 -24.11 5.35
C GLU A 385 2.41 -24.34 5.24
N ARG A 386 1.70 -24.33 6.37
CA ARG A 386 0.22 -24.48 6.49
C ARG A 386 -0.51 -23.15 6.58
N HIS A 387 0.19 -22.02 6.46
CA HIS A 387 -0.42 -20.70 6.63
C HIS A 387 -1.51 -20.43 5.58
N TYR A 388 -2.75 -20.35 6.03
CA TYR A 388 -3.94 -20.18 5.20
C TYR A 388 -4.90 -19.16 5.85
N CYS A 389 -4.82 -17.87 5.50
CA CYS A 389 -5.68 -16.83 6.12
C CYS A 389 -6.29 -15.81 5.14
N GLY A 390 -5.63 -15.50 4.02
CA GLY A 390 -6.10 -14.53 3.03
C GLY A 390 -6.00 -13.05 3.43
N SER A 391 -5.59 -12.76 4.68
CA SER A 391 -5.73 -11.43 5.29
C SER A 391 -4.43 -10.85 5.86
N CYS A 392 -3.25 -11.34 5.47
CA CYS A 392 -1.95 -10.85 5.98
C CYS A 392 -1.75 -9.34 5.77
N ASN A 393 -2.41 -8.74 4.77
CA ASN A 393 -2.39 -7.31 4.53
C ASN A 393 -3.19 -6.49 5.56
N TYR A 394 -3.99 -7.12 6.41
CA TYR A 394 -4.67 -6.49 7.54
C TYR A 394 -3.95 -6.74 8.87
N GLY A 395 -2.72 -7.26 8.82
CA GLY A 395 -2.00 -7.80 9.95
C GLY A 395 -2.31 -9.28 10.19
N CYS A 396 -1.30 -10.06 10.60
CA CYS A 396 -1.44 -11.51 10.72
C CYS A 396 -2.10 -11.89 12.06
N ALA A 397 -3.43 -12.00 12.07
CA ALA A 397 -4.18 -12.43 13.25
C ALA A 397 -3.81 -13.83 13.75
N LYS A 398 -3.30 -14.71 12.86
CA LYS A 398 -2.80 -16.05 13.22
C LYS A 398 -1.42 -16.03 13.91
N GLY A 399 -0.69 -14.92 13.84
CA GLY A 399 0.65 -14.79 14.45
C GLY A 399 1.77 -15.59 13.76
N GLU A 400 1.52 -16.18 12.59
CA GLU A 400 2.51 -17.03 11.91
C GLU A 400 3.46 -16.26 10.98
N LYS A 401 3.05 -15.09 10.47
CA LYS A 401 3.89 -14.28 9.56
C LYS A 401 5.02 -13.60 10.33
N GLN A 402 6.25 -13.89 9.95
CA GLN A 402 7.48 -13.45 10.61
C GLN A 402 7.95 -12.07 10.10
N GLY A 403 7.17 -11.02 10.38
CA GLY A 403 7.56 -9.62 10.13
C GLY A 403 8.61 -9.13 11.13
N THR A 404 9.17 -7.93 10.93
CA THR A 404 10.21 -7.39 11.84
C THR A 404 9.68 -7.16 13.26
N GLU A 405 8.38 -6.93 13.43
CA GLU A 405 7.67 -6.74 14.70
C GLU A 405 7.65 -7.97 15.61
N VAL A 406 7.81 -9.17 15.06
CA VAL A 406 7.90 -10.44 15.80
C VAL A 406 9.27 -11.11 15.67
N THR A 407 10.18 -10.52 14.90
CA THR A 407 11.54 -11.04 14.68
C THR A 407 12.60 -10.04 15.15
N TRP A 408 13.16 -9.25 14.24
CA TRP A 408 14.30 -8.37 14.48
C TRP A 408 14.06 -7.32 15.58
N LEU A 409 12.85 -6.76 15.69
CA LEU A 409 12.56 -5.80 16.76
C LEU A 409 12.49 -6.48 18.14
N VAL A 410 12.12 -7.76 18.20
CA VAL A 410 12.20 -8.55 19.42
C VAL A 410 13.65 -8.71 19.82
N ASP A 411 14.51 -9.11 18.88
CA ASP A 411 15.96 -9.22 19.12
C ASP A 411 16.55 -7.88 19.61
N ALA A 412 16.15 -6.77 18.99
CA ALA A 412 16.61 -5.44 19.39
C ALA A 412 16.19 -5.11 20.83
N VAL A 413 14.93 -5.35 21.18
CA VAL A 413 14.37 -5.10 22.52
C VAL A 413 15.01 -5.99 23.58
N ASP A 414 15.27 -7.26 23.27
CA ASP A 414 15.96 -8.18 24.18
C ASP A 414 17.41 -7.75 24.46
N HIS A 415 18.01 -6.97 23.55
CA HIS A 415 19.31 -6.31 23.74
C HIS A 415 19.20 -4.84 24.22
N GLY A 416 18.03 -4.44 24.74
CA GLY A 416 17.85 -3.14 25.41
C GLY A 416 17.50 -1.96 24.50
N ALA A 417 17.14 -2.20 23.24
CA ALA A 417 16.62 -1.13 22.38
C ALA A 417 15.27 -0.62 22.88
N VAL A 418 15.02 0.68 22.70
CA VAL A 418 13.76 1.32 23.06
C VAL A 418 13.00 1.73 21.80
N ILE A 419 11.74 1.31 21.68
CA ILE A 419 10.87 1.63 20.54
C ILE A 419 9.80 2.61 21.00
N LEU A 420 9.72 3.77 20.36
CA LEU A 420 8.72 4.78 20.65
C LEU A 420 7.70 4.87 19.49
N THR A 421 6.46 4.48 19.77
CA THR A 421 5.38 4.52 18.76
C THR A 421 4.76 5.91 18.66
N ARG A 422 3.90 6.11 17.65
CA ARG A 422 3.24 7.39 17.35
C ARG A 422 4.21 8.56 17.31
N THR A 423 5.46 8.35 16.87
CA THR A 423 6.51 9.37 16.86
C THR A 423 7.08 9.54 15.47
N LYS A 424 6.97 10.75 14.93
CA LYS A 424 7.40 11.11 13.58
C LYS A 424 8.68 11.93 13.65
N ALA A 425 9.72 11.45 12.96
CA ALA A 425 10.90 12.26 12.68
C ALA A 425 10.54 13.45 11.78
N GLU A 426 10.93 14.67 12.18
CA GLU A 426 10.62 15.91 11.47
C GLU A 426 11.82 16.40 10.64
N ARG A 427 13.02 16.30 11.23
CA ARG A 427 14.30 16.68 10.62
C ARG A 427 15.49 16.10 11.39
N PHE A 428 16.58 15.83 10.69
CA PHE A 428 17.88 15.58 11.27
C PHE A 428 18.50 16.88 11.81
N ILE A 429 19.26 16.75 12.89
CA ILE A 429 20.02 17.84 13.50
C ILE A 429 21.40 17.83 12.84
N LEU A 430 21.71 18.84 12.03
CA LEU A 430 22.96 18.91 11.28
C LEU A 430 23.85 20.03 11.82
N GLY A 431 25.08 19.68 12.18
CA GLY A 431 26.16 20.61 12.52
C GLY A 431 27.17 20.76 11.39
N LYS A 432 28.13 21.69 11.55
CA LYS A 432 29.30 21.78 10.66
C LYS A 432 30.20 20.58 10.89
N SER A 433 30.76 20.01 9.82
CA SER A 433 31.87 19.06 9.96
C SER A 433 33.16 19.82 10.25
N ASN A 434 33.94 19.35 11.22
CA ASN A 434 35.27 19.89 11.53
C ASN A 434 36.39 19.14 10.79
N GLY A 435 36.06 18.09 10.01
CA GLY A 435 37.01 17.27 9.28
C GLY A 435 37.34 17.82 7.88
N ARG A 436 38.50 17.43 7.33
CA ARG A 436 38.89 17.67 5.92
C ARG A 436 38.24 16.69 4.92
N GLY A 437 37.23 15.94 5.36
CA GLY A 437 36.58 14.90 4.56
C GLY A 437 35.61 15.46 3.51
N VAL A 438 35.14 14.58 2.62
CA VAL A 438 34.15 14.91 1.56
C VAL A 438 32.82 15.42 2.15
N ARG A 439 32.49 14.99 3.37
CA ARG A 439 31.23 15.29 4.06
C ARG A 439 31.28 16.65 4.75
N ARG A 440 30.43 17.57 4.29
CA ARG A 440 30.41 18.97 4.75
C ARG A 440 29.67 19.18 6.07
N LYS A 441 28.82 18.25 6.47
CA LYS A 441 27.99 18.31 7.69
C LYS A 441 28.24 17.09 8.57
N LYS A 442 27.94 17.21 9.87
CA LYS A 442 27.84 16.08 10.80
C LYS A 442 26.40 15.99 11.31
N CYS A 443 25.82 14.79 11.31
CA CYS A 443 24.52 14.53 11.90
C CYS A 443 24.69 14.28 13.40
N LEU A 444 23.90 14.99 14.21
CA LEU A 444 23.97 14.98 15.66
C LEU A 444 22.75 14.30 16.30
N GLY A 445 21.85 13.75 15.49
CA GLY A 445 20.58 13.19 15.94
C GLY A 445 19.37 13.66 15.13
N VAL A 446 18.19 13.61 15.76
CA VAL A 446 16.90 13.86 15.12
C VAL A 446 15.95 14.67 16.02
N MET A 447 15.20 15.58 15.40
CA MET A 447 14.02 16.19 16.00
C MET A 447 12.78 15.39 15.60
N ALA A 448 11.94 15.06 16.57
CA ALA A 448 10.70 14.32 16.36
C ALA A 448 9.52 14.92 17.11
N SER A 449 8.31 14.66 16.63
CA SER A 449 7.05 14.98 17.30
C SER A 449 6.22 13.73 17.54
N VAL A 450 5.43 13.77 18.61
CA VAL A 450 4.51 12.68 18.95
C VAL A 450 3.12 12.99 18.37
N LEU A 451 2.55 12.04 17.64
CA LEU A 451 1.28 12.12 16.94
C LEU A 451 0.09 11.76 17.86
N THR A 452 0.01 12.41 19.00
CA THR A 452 -1.10 12.31 19.96
C THR A 452 -1.44 13.69 20.52
N ASN A 453 -2.69 13.90 20.94
CA ASN A 453 -3.11 15.17 21.51
C ASN A 453 -2.65 15.35 22.97
N ASN A 454 -2.24 14.27 23.63
CA ASN A 454 -1.85 14.27 25.05
C ASN A 454 -0.38 14.65 25.29
N ILE A 455 0.43 14.69 24.22
CA ILE A 455 1.84 15.05 24.27
C ILE A 455 2.05 16.24 23.35
N THR A 456 2.43 17.36 23.93
CA THR A 456 2.68 18.61 23.20
C THR A 456 4.17 18.89 23.02
N TRP A 457 5.03 18.15 23.73
CA TRP A 457 6.47 18.36 23.72
C TRP A 457 7.12 17.68 22.51
N ARG A 458 8.17 18.31 21.99
CA ARG A 458 9.01 17.73 20.93
C ARG A 458 10.15 16.92 21.54
N LEU A 459 10.64 15.95 20.79
CA LEU A 459 11.79 15.14 21.17
C LEU A 459 13.00 15.62 20.39
N LYS A 460 14.08 15.93 21.11
CA LYS A 460 15.41 16.14 20.56
C LYS A 460 16.26 14.95 20.98
N ILE A 461 16.50 14.03 20.06
CA ILE A 461 17.28 12.83 20.33
C ILE A 461 18.67 13.06 19.75
N GLU A 462 19.67 13.13 20.63
CA GLU A 462 21.09 13.25 20.28
C GLU A 462 21.69 11.86 20.16
N ALA A 463 22.42 11.63 19.07
CA ALA A 463 23.00 10.32 18.75
C ALA A 463 24.34 10.46 18.03
N LYS A 464 25.23 9.47 18.20
CA LYS A 464 26.51 9.39 17.49
C LYS A 464 26.31 9.00 16.03
N ALA A 465 25.37 8.09 15.78
CA ALA A 465 24.88 7.78 14.43
C ALA A 465 23.34 7.93 14.37
N THR A 466 22.84 8.35 13.21
CA THR A 466 21.41 8.47 12.92
C THR A 466 21.09 7.69 11.66
N VAL A 467 20.02 6.89 11.69
CA VAL A 467 19.60 6.05 10.57
C VAL A 467 18.21 6.49 10.08
N SER A 468 18.11 6.81 8.79
CA SER A 468 16.83 6.94 8.11
C SER A 468 16.38 5.58 7.58
N ALA A 469 15.26 5.08 8.08
CA ALA A 469 14.63 3.83 7.64
C ALA A 469 13.11 4.03 7.41
N CYS A 470 12.72 5.21 6.92
CA CYS A 470 11.33 5.63 6.72
C CYS A 470 10.69 5.08 5.43
N GLY A 471 11.45 4.34 4.62
CA GLY A 471 11.05 3.83 3.30
C GLY A 471 11.20 4.87 2.18
N ALA A 472 11.18 4.38 0.94
CA ALA A 472 11.48 5.20 -0.25
C ALA A 472 10.55 6.42 -0.45
N LEU A 473 9.36 6.42 0.14
CA LEU A 473 8.43 7.56 0.02
C LEU A 473 8.65 8.63 1.10
N SER A 474 9.32 8.31 2.20
CA SER A 474 9.43 9.22 3.38
C SER A 474 10.87 9.57 3.76
N THR A 475 11.85 8.71 3.49
CA THR A 475 13.28 9.01 3.71
C THR A 475 13.74 10.26 2.94
N PRO A 476 13.45 10.41 1.63
CA PRO A 476 13.92 11.59 0.90
C PRO A 476 13.29 12.92 1.37
N PRO A 477 11.97 13.02 1.60
CA PRO A 477 11.38 14.22 2.19
C PRO A 477 11.99 14.61 3.55
N LEU A 478 12.32 13.63 4.40
CA LEU A 478 13.00 13.86 5.68
C LEU A 478 14.42 14.40 5.48
N MET A 479 15.19 13.84 4.56
CA MET A 479 16.53 14.33 4.22
C MET A 479 16.49 15.75 3.65
N ILE A 480 15.55 16.04 2.74
CA ILE A 480 15.37 17.37 2.12
C ILE A 480 14.93 18.39 3.17
N SER A 481 13.96 18.08 4.02
CA SER A 481 13.50 18.99 5.09
C SER A 481 14.60 19.29 6.12
N SER A 482 15.58 18.41 6.25
CA SER A 482 16.78 18.59 7.07
C SER A 482 17.84 19.49 6.43
N GLY A 483 17.64 19.92 5.18
CA GLY A 483 18.52 20.84 4.46
C GLY A 483 19.64 20.17 3.66
N LEU A 484 19.53 18.86 3.38
CA LEU A 484 20.39 18.16 2.42
C LEU A 484 20.00 18.52 0.98
N LYS A 485 20.99 18.59 0.08
CA LYS A 485 20.88 19.15 -1.28
C LYS A 485 21.39 18.23 -2.39
N ASN A 486 21.88 17.03 -2.08
CA ASN A 486 22.34 16.07 -3.08
C ASN A 486 21.21 15.81 -4.10
N LYS A 487 21.54 15.92 -5.40
CA LYS A 487 20.58 15.88 -6.51
C LYS A 487 19.84 14.56 -6.65
N HIS A 488 20.36 13.48 -6.06
CA HIS A 488 19.79 12.13 -6.07
C HIS A 488 18.79 11.89 -4.94
N ILE A 489 18.75 12.74 -3.91
CA ILE A 489 17.75 12.63 -2.84
C ILE A 489 16.37 12.91 -3.44
N GLY A 490 15.52 11.88 -3.43
CA GLY A 490 14.15 11.91 -3.90
C GLY A 490 14.01 11.63 -5.39
N LYS A 491 15.09 11.32 -6.12
CA LYS A 491 15.05 10.92 -7.54
C LYS A 491 15.28 9.41 -7.69
N ASN A 492 15.11 8.89 -8.91
CA ASN A 492 15.32 7.47 -9.24
C ASN A 492 14.37 6.54 -8.45
N LEU A 493 13.15 7.01 -8.18
CA LEU A 493 12.12 6.20 -7.54
C LEU A 493 11.61 5.15 -8.52
N HIS A 494 11.74 3.87 -8.18
CA HIS A 494 11.16 2.76 -8.90
C HIS A 494 9.94 2.21 -8.15
N LEU A 495 8.94 1.77 -8.90
CA LEU A 495 7.63 1.40 -8.35
C LEU A 495 7.17 -0.03 -8.64
N HIS A 496 7.83 -0.84 -9.47
CA HIS A 496 7.26 -2.13 -9.92
C HIS A 496 5.77 -2.01 -10.30
N PRO A 497 5.43 -1.21 -11.33
CA PRO A 497 4.05 -0.90 -11.66
C PRO A 497 3.26 -2.15 -11.99
N VAL A 498 2.07 -2.26 -11.39
CA VAL A 498 1.20 -3.44 -11.51
C VAL A 498 -0.07 -3.10 -12.28
N GLN A 499 -0.42 -3.96 -13.24
CA GLN A 499 -1.78 -4.11 -13.76
C GLN A 499 -2.26 -5.54 -13.56
N MET A 500 -3.58 -5.74 -13.63
CA MET A 500 -4.19 -7.04 -13.33
C MET A 500 -5.15 -7.47 -14.44
N ALA A 501 -5.16 -8.76 -14.71
CA ALA A 501 -6.23 -9.42 -15.44
C ALA A 501 -7.11 -10.18 -14.45
N TRP A 502 -8.39 -10.36 -14.77
CA TRP A 502 -9.34 -11.09 -13.95
C TRP A 502 -10.09 -12.15 -14.74
N GLY A 503 -10.52 -13.21 -14.05
CA GLY A 503 -11.35 -14.27 -14.61
C GLY A 503 -12.41 -14.74 -13.60
N TYR A 504 -13.62 -15.01 -14.09
CA TYR A 504 -14.74 -15.48 -13.27
C TYR A 504 -14.86 -17.01 -13.33
N PHE A 505 -14.89 -17.67 -12.16
CA PHE A 505 -14.92 -19.13 -12.03
C PHE A 505 -16.15 -19.58 -11.21
N PRO A 506 -17.35 -19.66 -11.83
CA PRO A 506 -18.56 -20.05 -11.13
C PRO A 506 -18.42 -21.46 -10.52
N GLU A 507 -18.99 -21.66 -9.33
CA GLU A 507 -18.91 -22.95 -8.61
C GLU A 507 -19.54 -24.11 -9.39
N SER A 508 -20.55 -23.83 -10.22
CA SER A 508 -21.22 -24.85 -11.04
C SER A 508 -20.35 -25.45 -12.15
N VAL A 509 -19.24 -24.81 -12.51
CA VAL A 509 -18.42 -25.19 -13.69
C VAL A 509 -16.97 -25.50 -13.29
N SER A 510 -16.57 -25.19 -12.06
CA SER A 510 -15.17 -25.25 -11.63
C SER A 510 -14.94 -26.31 -10.55
N ASP A 511 -13.93 -27.14 -10.74
CA ASP A 511 -13.36 -28.07 -9.76
C ASP A 511 -12.49 -27.38 -8.69
N LEU A 512 -12.26 -26.07 -8.81
CA LEU A 512 -11.40 -25.27 -7.95
C LEU A 512 -12.11 -24.84 -6.67
N LYS A 513 -11.46 -25.09 -5.53
CA LYS A 513 -12.02 -24.89 -4.18
C LYS A 513 -11.67 -23.52 -3.58
N GLY A 514 -12.48 -23.10 -2.61
CA GLY A 514 -12.27 -21.88 -1.82
C GLY A 514 -12.79 -20.60 -2.47
N LYS A 515 -12.57 -19.46 -1.85
CA LYS A 515 -12.92 -18.13 -2.38
C LYS A 515 -11.68 -17.34 -2.76
N SER A 516 -11.86 -16.30 -3.58
CA SER A 516 -10.77 -15.46 -4.09
C SER A 516 -9.95 -14.74 -3.01
N TYR A 517 -10.52 -14.54 -1.82
CA TYR A 517 -9.91 -13.86 -0.67
C TYR A 517 -9.38 -14.83 0.41
N GLU A 518 -9.38 -16.14 0.17
CA GLU A 518 -8.93 -17.15 1.13
C GLU A 518 -7.54 -17.70 0.79
N GLY A 519 -6.84 -18.20 1.81
CA GLY A 519 -5.57 -18.92 1.65
C GLY A 519 -4.30 -18.06 1.66
N GLY A 520 -3.17 -18.67 1.34
CA GLY A 520 -1.91 -17.92 1.14
C GLY A 520 -2.05 -16.94 -0.03
N ILE A 521 -1.63 -15.69 0.15
CA ILE A 521 -1.84 -14.63 -0.85
C ILE A 521 -0.98 -14.88 -2.09
N ILE A 522 0.35 -14.94 -1.96
CA ILE A 522 1.28 -15.30 -3.03
C ILE A 522 1.92 -16.65 -2.66
N THR A 523 1.50 -17.75 -3.29
CA THR A 523 2.12 -19.08 -3.13
C THR A 523 2.65 -19.63 -4.45
N SER A 524 2.23 -19.06 -5.58
CA SER A 524 2.63 -19.41 -6.93
C SER A 524 3.15 -18.20 -7.69
N VAL A 525 4.16 -18.39 -8.55
CA VAL A 525 4.66 -17.38 -9.48
C VAL A 525 4.95 -17.99 -10.85
N HIS A 526 4.64 -17.26 -11.91
CA HIS A 526 5.07 -17.56 -13.27
C HIS A 526 5.89 -16.39 -13.83
N LYS A 527 7.02 -16.68 -14.49
CA LYS A 527 7.85 -15.66 -15.15
C LYS A 527 7.53 -15.63 -16.64
N VAL A 528 7.14 -14.45 -17.11
CA VAL A 528 6.94 -14.18 -18.54
C VAL A 528 8.31 -13.82 -19.12
N VAL A 529 8.81 -14.65 -20.04
CA VAL A 529 10.13 -14.51 -20.64
C VAL A 529 10.03 -14.18 -22.13
N SER A 530 10.95 -13.38 -22.65
CA SER A 530 11.14 -13.23 -24.09
C SER A 530 11.92 -14.39 -24.69
N GLU A 531 12.02 -14.41 -26.03
CA GLU A 531 12.77 -15.41 -26.80
C GLU A 531 14.25 -15.52 -26.38
N ASP A 532 14.85 -14.41 -25.93
CA ASP A 532 16.22 -14.33 -25.40
C ASP A 532 16.33 -14.74 -23.91
N SER A 533 15.26 -15.30 -23.32
CA SER A 533 15.16 -15.65 -21.91
C SER A 533 15.21 -14.48 -20.91
N THR A 534 15.06 -13.24 -21.37
CA THR A 534 14.93 -12.08 -20.48
C THR A 534 13.55 -12.09 -19.81
N VAL A 535 13.49 -11.92 -18.49
CA VAL A 535 12.22 -11.82 -17.75
C VAL A 535 11.58 -10.45 -18.05
N LYS A 536 10.43 -10.47 -18.70
CA LYS A 536 9.62 -9.29 -19.01
C LYS A 536 8.71 -8.90 -17.85
N ALA A 537 8.05 -9.90 -17.26
CA ALA A 537 7.12 -9.71 -16.16
C ALA A 537 7.04 -10.96 -15.27
N ILE A 538 6.52 -10.79 -14.06
CA ILE A 538 6.09 -11.90 -13.20
C ILE A 538 4.57 -11.84 -13.01
N VAL A 539 3.95 -13.02 -13.04
CA VAL A 539 2.53 -13.23 -12.80
C VAL A 539 2.36 -13.87 -11.43
N GLU A 540 1.67 -13.17 -10.54
CA GLU A 540 1.38 -13.57 -9.16
C GLU A 540 -0.10 -13.32 -8.84
N THR A 541 -0.50 -13.54 -7.59
CA THR A 541 -1.87 -13.39 -7.10
C THR A 541 -1.97 -12.31 -6.02
N PRO A 542 -2.98 -11.42 -6.05
CA PRO A 542 -3.11 -10.33 -5.09
C PRO A 542 -3.99 -10.66 -3.89
N ALA A 543 -3.92 -9.85 -2.83
CA ALA A 543 -4.98 -9.78 -1.82
C ALA A 543 -5.89 -8.58 -2.09
N LEU A 544 -7.16 -8.85 -2.41
CA LEU A 544 -8.16 -7.82 -2.70
C LEU A 544 -9.42 -8.06 -1.86
N GLY A 545 -9.56 -7.33 -0.76
CA GLY A 545 -10.83 -7.26 -0.02
C GLY A 545 -11.93 -6.59 -0.86
N PRO A 546 -13.19 -6.66 -0.42
CA PRO A 546 -14.31 -6.06 -1.14
C PRO A 546 -14.14 -4.56 -1.42
N GLY A 547 -13.62 -3.82 -0.44
CA GLY A 547 -13.28 -2.40 -0.53
C GLY A 547 -12.21 -2.16 -1.58
N ALA A 548 -11.03 -2.77 -1.44
CA ALA A 548 -9.94 -2.59 -2.41
C ALA A 548 -10.35 -2.99 -3.83
N LEU A 549 -11.00 -4.16 -4.02
CA LEU A 549 -11.43 -4.61 -5.34
C LEU A 549 -12.40 -3.60 -5.97
N SER A 550 -13.43 -3.19 -5.23
CA SER A 550 -14.48 -2.32 -5.76
C SER A 550 -13.93 -1.01 -6.35
N THR A 551 -12.82 -0.49 -5.81
CA THR A 551 -12.15 0.71 -6.36
C THR A 551 -11.52 0.47 -7.73
N LEU A 552 -10.98 -0.72 -7.98
CA LEU A 552 -10.33 -1.15 -9.23
C LEU A 552 -11.34 -1.52 -10.31
N VAL A 553 -12.58 -1.90 -9.94
CA VAL A 553 -13.62 -2.22 -10.91
C VAL A 553 -13.94 -0.97 -11.76
N PRO A 554 -13.83 -1.05 -13.10
CA PRO A 554 -14.23 0.03 -13.98
C PRO A 554 -15.75 0.24 -13.89
N TRP A 555 -16.19 1.49 -13.93
CA TRP A 555 -17.62 1.80 -13.81
C TRP A 555 -18.21 2.09 -15.20
N VAL A 556 -18.93 1.10 -15.72
CA VAL A 556 -19.69 1.21 -16.98
C VAL A 556 -21.10 1.76 -16.70
N SER A 557 -21.78 1.20 -15.70
CA SER A 557 -23.06 1.63 -15.16
C SER A 557 -23.21 1.13 -13.72
N GLY A 558 -24.22 1.62 -12.99
CA GLY A 558 -24.53 1.11 -11.67
C GLY A 558 -24.96 -0.36 -11.66
N LEU A 559 -25.65 -0.81 -12.72
CA LEU A 559 -26.07 -2.20 -12.92
C LEU A 559 -24.85 -3.11 -13.15
N ASP A 560 -24.01 -2.80 -14.14
CA ASP A 560 -22.80 -3.59 -14.48
C ASP A 560 -21.89 -3.75 -13.26
N PHE A 561 -21.73 -2.67 -12.48
CA PHE A 561 -20.94 -2.71 -11.26
C PHE A 561 -21.52 -3.69 -10.21
N LYS A 562 -22.83 -3.63 -9.94
CA LYS A 562 -23.46 -4.55 -8.97
C LYS A 562 -23.37 -6.01 -9.42
N GLU A 563 -23.57 -6.29 -10.71
CA GLU A 563 -23.41 -7.64 -11.27
C GLU A 563 -22.00 -8.19 -11.07
N ARG A 564 -20.97 -7.36 -11.30
CA ARG A 564 -19.57 -7.75 -11.06
C ARG A 564 -19.29 -8.00 -9.58
N MET A 565 -19.84 -7.17 -8.69
CA MET A 565 -19.65 -7.36 -7.25
C MET A 565 -20.33 -8.62 -6.74
N LEU A 566 -21.48 -9.04 -7.29
CA LEU A 566 -22.09 -10.33 -6.97
C LEU A 566 -21.20 -11.53 -7.34
N LYS A 567 -20.28 -11.37 -8.30
CA LYS A 567 -19.29 -12.39 -8.69
C LYS A 567 -18.01 -12.39 -7.82
N TYR A 568 -17.84 -11.39 -6.93
CA TYR A 568 -16.62 -11.10 -6.15
C TYR A 568 -15.88 -12.35 -5.65
N SER A 569 -16.58 -13.20 -4.86
CA SER A 569 -15.96 -14.31 -4.15
C SER A 569 -15.37 -15.39 -5.06
N ARG A 570 -15.73 -15.38 -6.35
CA ARG A 570 -15.30 -16.33 -7.38
C ARG A 570 -14.65 -15.65 -8.59
N THR A 571 -14.30 -14.37 -8.47
CA THR A 571 -13.47 -13.66 -9.46
C THR A 571 -12.01 -13.70 -9.00
N VAL A 572 -11.18 -14.36 -9.79
CA VAL A 572 -9.74 -14.50 -9.57
C VAL A 572 -9.00 -13.40 -10.29
N HIS A 573 -7.98 -12.84 -9.64
CA HIS A 573 -7.11 -11.82 -10.21
C HIS A 573 -5.69 -12.35 -10.32
N LEU A 574 -5.05 -12.07 -11.46
CA LEU A 574 -3.62 -12.30 -11.66
C LEU A 574 -2.95 -10.95 -11.89
N ILE A 575 -1.95 -10.64 -11.08
CA ILE A 575 -1.18 -9.41 -11.20
C ILE A 575 0.00 -9.62 -12.12
N THR A 576 0.29 -8.61 -12.93
CA THR A 576 1.49 -8.53 -13.75
C THR A 576 2.40 -7.47 -13.15
N ILE A 577 3.55 -7.89 -12.65
CA ILE A 577 4.58 -7.01 -12.10
C ILE A 577 5.76 -6.98 -13.05
N ILE A 578 6.28 -5.80 -13.35
CA ILE A 578 7.46 -5.63 -14.19
C ILE A 578 8.64 -5.06 -13.39
N ARG A 579 9.85 -5.30 -13.90
CA ARG A 579 11.06 -4.59 -13.48
C ARG A 579 11.14 -3.27 -14.27
N ASP A 580 10.73 -2.17 -13.66
CA ASP A 580 10.63 -0.90 -14.35
C ASP A 580 11.98 -0.25 -14.65
N LYS A 581 12.14 0.25 -15.88
CA LYS A 581 13.20 1.19 -16.27
C LYS A 581 12.78 2.63 -16.06
N GLY A 582 11.49 2.91 -16.20
CA GLY A 582 10.89 4.18 -15.85
C GLY A 582 11.21 4.56 -14.41
N CYS A 583 11.33 5.86 -14.16
CA CYS A 583 11.67 6.36 -12.84
C CYS A 583 10.79 7.53 -12.44
N GLY A 584 10.74 7.75 -11.14
CA GLY A 584 9.95 8.79 -10.51
C GLY A 584 10.76 9.66 -9.56
N GLU A 585 10.04 10.55 -8.89
CA GLU A 585 10.57 11.35 -7.80
C GLU A 585 9.58 11.56 -6.66
N VAL A 586 10.12 11.73 -5.46
CA VAL A 586 9.41 12.11 -4.24
C VAL A 586 10.26 13.10 -3.44
N ARG A 587 9.92 14.39 -3.55
CA ARG A 587 10.64 15.49 -2.87
C ARG A 587 9.90 16.02 -1.65
N ARG A 588 8.60 15.75 -1.56
CA ARG A 588 7.71 16.18 -0.47
C ARG A 588 6.82 15.01 -0.09
N GLN A 589 6.50 14.89 1.20
CA GLN A 589 5.63 13.82 1.68
C GLN A 589 4.30 13.82 0.93
N GLY A 590 3.86 12.63 0.50
CA GLY A 590 2.61 12.45 -0.24
C GLY A 590 2.60 12.98 -1.68
N ARG A 591 3.72 13.49 -2.20
CA ARG A 591 3.85 13.98 -3.58
C ARG A 591 4.76 13.07 -4.38
N VAL A 592 4.16 12.07 -5.02
CA VAL A 592 4.87 11.09 -5.84
C VAL A 592 4.63 11.40 -7.32
N PHE A 593 5.70 11.48 -8.08
CA PHE A 593 5.69 11.54 -9.53
C PHE A 593 6.36 10.28 -10.08
N TYR A 594 5.83 9.72 -11.16
CA TYR A 594 6.36 8.50 -11.76
C TYR A 594 5.93 8.40 -13.22
N GLU A 595 6.87 8.02 -14.08
CA GLU A 595 6.63 7.80 -15.51
C GLU A 595 7.12 6.42 -15.91
N LEU A 596 6.35 5.77 -16.79
CA LEU A 596 6.71 4.49 -17.39
C LEU A 596 7.61 4.75 -18.60
N ASP A 597 8.65 3.95 -18.75
CA ASP A 597 9.38 3.81 -20.00
C ASP A 597 8.51 3.09 -21.07
N GLU A 598 8.86 3.21 -22.35
CA GLU A 598 8.13 2.46 -23.40
C GLU A 598 8.31 0.94 -23.23
N SER A 599 9.49 0.47 -22.84
CA SER A 599 9.71 -0.95 -22.57
C SER A 599 8.93 -1.46 -21.36
N ASP A 600 8.62 -0.58 -20.40
CA ASP A 600 7.74 -0.91 -19.28
C ASP A 600 6.32 -1.19 -19.77
N LYS A 601 5.80 -0.36 -20.70
CA LYS A 601 4.47 -0.56 -21.29
C LYS A 601 4.38 -1.85 -22.08
N GLU A 602 5.43 -2.19 -22.83
CA GLU A 602 5.53 -3.46 -23.57
C GLU A 602 5.52 -4.65 -22.63
N ASN A 603 6.31 -4.62 -21.57
CA ASN A 603 6.38 -5.69 -20.58
C ASN A 603 5.05 -5.88 -19.83
N ILE A 604 4.37 -4.78 -19.48
CA ILE A 604 3.04 -4.83 -18.85
C ILE A 604 2.02 -5.43 -19.81
N ARG A 605 2.03 -5.02 -21.09
CA ARG A 605 1.17 -5.59 -22.12
C ARG A 605 1.38 -7.10 -22.23
N ASP A 606 2.63 -7.54 -22.38
CA ASP A 606 2.96 -8.94 -22.60
C ASP A 606 2.57 -9.79 -21.38
N GLY A 607 2.81 -9.28 -20.17
CA GLY A 607 2.38 -9.97 -18.95
C GLY A 607 0.86 -10.01 -18.75
N LEU A 608 0.12 -8.96 -19.11
CA LEU A 608 -1.35 -8.97 -19.09
C LEU A 608 -1.92 -9.99 -20.09
N LYS A 609 -1.35 -10.06 -21.30
CA LYS A 609 -1.73 -11.07 -22.29
C LYS A 609 -1.48 -12.48 -21.75
N GLN A 610 -0.33 -12.71 -21.12
CA GLN A 610 -0.02 -14.00 -20.51
C GLN A 610 -0.98 -14.35 -19.37
N ALA A 611 -1.31 -13.40 -18.50
CA ALA A 611 -2.27 -13.58 -17.42
C ALA A 611 -3.67 -13.94 -17.94
N LEU A 612 -4.14 -13.29 -19.01
CA LEU A 612 -5.41 -13.66 -19.65
C LEU A 612 -5.38 -15.07 -20.23
N ARG A 613 -4.31 -15.46 -20.93
CA ARG A 613 -4.15 -16.82 -21.46
C ARG A 613 -4.19 -17.86 -20.34
N ILE A 614 -3.52 -17.60 -19.22
CA ILE A 614 -3.54 -18.46 -18.03
C ILE A 614 -4.97 -18.58 -17.47
N LEU A 615 -5.70 -17.48 -17.32
CA LEU A 615 -7.09 -17.49 -16.83
C LEU A 615 -8.02 -18.29 -17.74
N ILE A 616 -7.90 -18.10 -19.06
CA ILE A 616 -8.68 -18.84 -20.07
C ILE A 616 -8.36 -20.33 -19.98
N ALA A 617 -7.08 -20.70 -19.98
CA ALA A 617 -6.63 -22.09 -19.92
C ALA A 617 -6.96 -22.80 -18.59
N ALA A 618 -7.17 -22.04 -17.52
CA ALA A 618 -7.66 -22.56 -16.25
C ALA A 618 -9.18 -22.86 -16.26
N GLY A 619 -9.92 -22.39 -17.27
CA GLY A 619 -11.36 -22.59 -17.43
C GLY A 619 -12.22 -21.44 -16.91
N ALA A 620 -11.76 -20.19 -17.02
CA ALA A 620 -12.60 -19.04 -16.70
C ALA A 620 -13.84 -19.00 -17.60
N ALA A 621 -14.99 -18.62 -17.04
CA ALA A 621 -16.24 -18.43 -17.80
C ALA A 621 -16.29 -17.05 -18.49
N GLU A 622 -15.59 -16.07 -17.94
CA GLU A 622 -15.46 -14.70 -18.43
C GLU A 622 -14.08 -14.18 -18.00
N VAL A 623 -13.41 -13.42 -18.87
CA VAL A 623 -12.12 -12.78 -18.56
C VAL A 623 -12.09 -11.33 -18.96
N GLY A 624 -11.24 -10.54 -18.31
CA GLY A 624 -11.08 -9.13 -18.65
C GLY A 624 -9.90 -8.44 -17.99
N THR A 625 -9.84 -7.13 -18.22
CA THR A 625 -8.88 -6.22 -17.57
C THR A 625 -9.64 -5.16 -16.77
N HIS A 626 -8.90 -4.28 -16.06
CA HIS A 626 -9.48 -3.14 -15.34
C HIS A 626 -9.46 -1.84 -16.15
N ARG A 627 -9.42 -1.93 -17.49
CA ARG A 627 -9.51 -0.77 -18.36
C ARG A 627 -10.87 -0.07 -18.18
N SER A 628 -10.87 1.26 -18.24
CA SER A 628 -12.03 2.11 -17.91
C SER A 628 -13.29 1.82 -18.74
N ASP A 629 -13.17 1.19 -19.91
CA ASP A 629 -14.31 0.78 -20.74
C ASP A 629 -14.95 -0.56 -20.30
N GLY A 630 -14.42 -1.21 -19.28
CA GLY A 630 -14.94 -2.50 -18.79
C GLY A 630 -14.56 -3.69 -19.68
N GLN A 631 -13.41 -3.59 -20.38
CA GLN A 631 -12.88 -4.59 -21.33
C GLN A 631 -12.98 -6.03 -20.80
N ARG A 632 -13.76 -6.86 -21.48
CA ARG A 632 -13.98 -8.28 -21.16
C ARG A 632 -14.51 -9.08 -22.34
N ILE A 633 -14.49 -10.40 -22.21
CA ILE A 633 -15.09 -11.36 -23.13
C ILE A 633 -15.64 -12.57 -22.34
N GLU A 634 -16.77 -13.11 -22.77
CA GLU A 634 -17.28 -14.39 -22.28
C GLU A 634 -16.48 -15.53 -22.93
N CYS A 635 -15.96 -16.46 -22.12
CA CYS A 635 -15.20 -17.59 -22.64
C CYS A 635 -16.13 -18.67 -23.21
N ASN A 636 -17.31 -18.81 -22.62
CA ASN A 636 -18.33 -19.75 -23.08
C ASN A 636 -19.02 -19.20 -24.33
N GLY A 637 -18.87 -19.89 -25.46
CA GLY A 637 -19.51 -19.51 -26.73
C GLY A 637 -18.63 -18.69 -27.67
N SER A 638 -17.48 -18.18 -27.22
CA SER A 638 -16.47 -17.60 -28.10
C SER A 638 -15.54 -18.66 -28.65
N ASN A 639 -15.20 -18.54 -29.94
CA ASN A 639 -14.22 -19.43 -30.57
C ASN A 639 -12.78 -18.96 -30.28
N GLU A 640 -11.81 -19.82 -30.55
CA GLU A 640 -10.38 -19.56 -30.30
C GLU A 640 -9.88 -18.27 -30.97
N LYS A 641 -10.35 -17.98 -32.19
CA LYS A 641 -9.96 -16.78 -32.95
C LYS A 641 -10.49 -15.49 -32.32
N GLU A 642 -11.71 -15.50 -31.80
CA GLU A 642 -12.29 -14.38 -31.06
C GLU A 642 -11.53 -14.13 -29.75
N MET A 643 -11.18 -15.21 -29.05
CA MET A 643 -10.41 -15.13 -27.81
C MET A 643 -9.04 -14.53 -28.05
N GLU A 644 -8.32 -15.01 -29.08
CA GLU A 644 -7.00 -14.49 -29.41
C GLU A 644 -7.07 -13.02 -29.86
N LYS A 645 -8.09 -12.65 -30.65
CA LYS A 645 -8.32 -11.24 -31.01
C LYS A 645 -8.56 -10.35 -29.78
N PHE A 646 -9.26 -10.87 -28.77
CA PHE A 646 -9.45 -10.15 -27.51
C PHE A 646 -8.13 -9.96 -26.75
N VAL A 647 -7.35 -11.04 -26.58
CA VAL A 647 -6.02 -10.99 -25.91
C VAL A 647 -5.10 -10.01 -26.64
N GLU A 648 -5.07 -10.05 -27.97
CA GLU A 648 -4.24 -9.16 -28.78
C GLU A 648 -4.67 -7.68 -28.72
N SER A 649 -5.91 -7.40 -28.30
CA SER A 649 -6.42 -6.03 -28.12
C SER A 649 -5.95 -5.33 -26.83
N VAL A 650 -5.24 -6.06 -25.95
CA VAL A 650 -4.76 -5.55 -24.67
C VAL A 650 -3.48 -4.74 -24.85
N TYR A 651 -3.40 -3.59 -24.16
CA TYR A 651 -2.24 -2.72 -24.14
C TYR A 651 -2.19 -1.93 -22.81
N ALA A 652 -1.01 -1.44 -22.44
CA ALA A 652 -0.82 -0.60 -21.26
C ALA A 652 -1.33 0.82 -21.53
N THR A 653 -2.43 1.21 -20.88
CA THR A 653 -3.06 2.53 -21.07
C THR A 653 -2.42 3.63 -20.23
N GLY A 654 -2.75 4.90 -20.52
CA GLY A 654 -2.55 6.01 -19.59
C GLY A 654 -3.40 5.91 -18.30
N GLY A 655 -3.21 6.89 -17.40
CA GLY A 655 -4.00 7.05 -16.18
C GLY A 655 -5.21 7.98 -16.33
N ALA A 656 -5.94 8.23 -15.24
CA ALA A 656 -7.15 9.07 -15.22
C ALA A 656 -6.95 10.54 -15.62
N MET A 657 -5.70 11.01 -15.73
CA MET A 657 -5.36 12.35 -16.24
C MET A 657 -4.85 12.35 -17.69
N SER A 658 -4.69 11.18 -18.33
CA SER A 658 -4.23 11.08 -19.72
C SER A 658 -5.25 11.62 -20.72
N HIS A 659 -4.83 12.09 -21.89
CA HIS A 659 -5.77 12.53 -22.94
C HIS A 659 -6.44 11.37 -23.70
N GLU A 660 -6.26 10.14 -23.23
CA GLU A 660 -6.88 8.94 -23.77
C GLU A 660 -8.32 8.78 -23.28
N GLU A 661 -9.16 8.18 -24.12
CA GLU A 661 -10.53 7.79 -23.75
C GLU A 661 -10.54 6.58 -22.81
N LYS A 662 -9.61 5.65 -23.05
CA LYS A 662 -9.43 4.41 -22.29
C LYS A 662 -8.22 4.56 -21.41
N TRP A 663 -8.37 4.27 -20.13
CA TRP A 663 -7.33 4.46 -19.13
C TRP A 663 -7.47 3.40 -18.04
N SER A 664 -6.45 3.25 -17.20
CA SER A 664 -6.43 2.27 -16.12
C SER A 664 -5.72 2.84 -14.90
N VAL A 665 -6.01 2.25 -13.74
CA VAL A 665 -5.26 2.51 -12.51
C VAL A 665 -4.18 1.44 -12.37
N TYR A 666 -2.95 1.87 -12.17
CA TYR A 666 -1.82 1.01 -11.81
C TYR A 666 -1.74 0.94 -10.29
N SER A 667 -1.15 -0.12 -9.75
CA SER A 667 -0.95 -0.27 -8.31
C SER A 667 0.50 -0.59 -7.99
N THR A 668 0.94 -0.31 -6.76
CA THR A 668 2.22 -0.76 -6.24
C THR A 668 2.22 -0.86 -4.72
N ALA A 669 2.94 -1.85 -4.20
CA ALA A 669 3.39 -1.94 -2.81
C ALA A 669 4.93 -1.99 -2.70
N HIS A 670 5.64 -1.77 -3.82
CA HIS A 670 7.09 -1.87 -3.92
C HIS A 670 7.64 -0.52 -4.37
N HIS A 671 8.28 0.21 -3.47
CA HIS A 671 8.85 1.52 -3.76
C HIS A 671 10.30 1.57 -3.29
N MET A 672 11.23 1.89 -4.21
CA MET A 672 12.68 1.77 -3.99
C MET A 672 13.51 2.81 -4.74
N GLY A 673 14.80 2.94 -4.40
CA GLY A 673 15.81 3.71 -5.15
C GLY A 673 15.83 5.22 -4.96
N SER A 674 14.90 5.78 -4.20
CA SER A 674 14.73 7.22 -4.00
C SER A 674 15.89 7.93 -3.29
N CYS A 675 16.86 7.20 -2.72
CA CYS A 675 18.12 7.68 -2.13
C CYS A 675 19.24 6.67 -2.45
N ARG A 676 19.34 6.24 -3.72
CA ARG A 676 20.18 5.11 -4.11
C ARG A 676 21.64 5.22 -3.68
N MET A 677 22.25 4.08 -3.43
CA MET A 677 23.71 3.94 -3.32
C MET A 677 24.37 4.30 -4.65
N GLY A 678 25.52 4.96 -4.56
CA GLY A 678 26.39 5.24 -5.70
C GLY A 678 27.85 5.15 -5.30
N LYS A 679 28.73 4.91 -6.28
CA LYS A 679 30.18 4.86 -6.05
C LYS A 679 30.75 6.23 -5.66
N SER A 680 30.12 7.31 -6.11
CA SER A 680 30.47 8.69 -5.77
C SER A 680 29.24 9.56 -5.50
N GLU A 681 29.46 10.79 -4.99
CA GLU A 681 28.40 11.78 -4.73
C GLU A 681 27.62 12.14 -6.01
N GLU A 682 28.27 12.07 -7.18
CA GLU A 682 27.67 12.37 -8.47
C GLU A 682 26.73 11.28 -8.98
N GLU A 683 26.83 10.06 -8.43
CA GLU A 683 26.12 8.86 -8.88
C GLU A 683 24.99 8.42 -7.94
N GLY A 684 25.06 8.77 -6.64
CA GLY A 684 24.05 8.40 -5.64
C GLY A 684 23.87 9.40 -4.50
N ALA A 685 22.86 9.17 -3.65
CA ALA A 685 22.58 10.00 -2.48
C ALA A 685 23.42 9.59 -1.26
N VAL A 686 23.84 8.32 -1.23
CA VAL A 686 24.67 7.72 -0.19
C VAL A 686 25.79 6.91 -0.82
N ASP A 687 26.84 6.65 -0.04
CA ASP A 687 27.95 5.77 -0.44
C ASP A 687 27.56 4.28 -0.33
N GLU A 688 28.47 3.38 -0.69
CA GLU A 688 28.24 1.93 -0.61
C GLU A 688 28.06 1.41 0.83
N ASN A 689 28.44 2.21 1.83
CA ASN A 689 28.22 1.91 3.25
C ASN A 689 26.86 2.40 3.74
N GLY A 690 26.05 3.01 2.87
CA GLY A 690 24.76 3.59 3.21
C GLY A 690 24.86 4.94 3.93
N MET A 691 26.04 5.55 4.03
CA MET A 691 26.23 6.86 4.66
C MET A 691 26.01 7.98 3.64
N SER A 692 25.26 9.01 4.03
CA SER A 692 25.04 10.21 3.23
C SER A 692 26.35 10.84 2.77
N TRP A 693 26.44 11.22 1.49
CA TRP A 693 27.59 11.97 0.97
C TRP A 693 27.71 13.37 1.57
N GLU A 694 26.60 13.95 2.05
CA GLU A 694 26.59 15.32 2.59
C GLU A 694 26.77 15.40 4.11
N ALA A 695 26.42 14.34 4.84
CA ALA A 695 26.36 14.35 6.30
C ALA A 695 26.98 13.09 6.91
N GLU A 696 28.07 13.26 7.64
CA GLU A 696 28.72 12.21 8.41
C GLU A 696 27.84 11.77 9.59
N GLY A 697 27.83 10.47 9.88
CA GLY A 697 26.99 9.88 10.92
C GLY A 697 25.51 9.76 10.54
N LEU A 698 25.10 10.19 9.33
CA LEU A 698 23.75 9.95 8.80
C LEU A 698 23.77 8.79 7.80
N PHE A 699 23.04 7.73 8.12
CA PHE A 699 22.91 6.53 7.31
C PHE A 699 21.48 6.33 6.82
N VAL A 700 21.32 5.52 5.79
CA VAL A 700 20.02 5.06 5.29
C VAL A 700 19.99 3.53 5.31
N CYS A 701 18.90 2.95 5.81
CA CYS A 701 18.69 1.50 5.96
C CYS A 701 17.29 1.10 5.52
N ASP A 702 16.89 1.45 4.29
CA ASP A 702 15.61 1.03 3.73
C ASP A 702 15.68 0.87 2.19
N ALA A 703 14.52 0.63 1.57
CA ALA A 703 14.39 0.42 0.12
C ALA A 703 14.90 1.59 -0.74
N SER A 704 15.04 2.79 -0.18
CA SER A 704 15.58 3.94 -0.91
C SER A 704 17.03 3.73 -1.35
N LEU A 705 17.78 2.83 -0.71
CA LEU A 705 19.17 2.50 -1.05
C LEU A 705 19.35 1.76 -2.37
N LEU A 706 18.33 1.02 -2.82
CA LEU A 706 18.49 0.07 -3.92
C LEU A 706 18.85 0.80 -5.23
N PRO A 707 19.92 0.40 -5.95
CA PRO A 707 20.36 1.13 -7.15
C PRO A 707 19.33 1.24 -8.28
N THR A 708 18.58 0.17 -8.52
CA THR A 708 17.55 0.04 -9.57
C THR A 708 16.36 -0.81 -9.07
N ALA A 709 15.31 -0.93 -9.88
CA ALA A 709 14.25 -1.90 -9.65
C ALA A 709 14.80 -3.33 -9.61
N ILE A 710 14.29 -4.20 -8.73
CA ILE A 710 14.83 -5.56 -8.55
C ILE A 710 14.06 -6.64 -9.34
N GLY A 711 12.84 -6.35 -9.79
CA GLY A 711 12.01 -7.28 -10.57
C GLY A 711 11.33 -8.40 -9.78
N VAL A 712 11.52 -8.48 -8.45
CA VAL A 712 10.88 -9.43 -7.52
C VAL A 712 10.45 -8.71 -6.22
N ASN A 713 9.85 -9.40 -5.25
CA ASN A 713 9.46 -8.78 -3.97
C ASN A 713 10.71 -8.32 -3.18
N PRO A 714 10.77 -7.07 -2.67
CA PRO A 714 12.03 -6.48 -2.20
C PRO A 714 12.38 -6.75 -0.73
N MET A 715 11.56 -7.49 0.01
CA MET A 715 11.75 -7.64 1.45
C MET A 715 13.13 -8.23 1.81
N ILE A 716 13.53 -9.35 1.20
CA ILE A 716 14.81 -10.00 1.48
C ILE A 716 15.97 -9.08 1.10
N THR A 717 15.91 -8.45 -0.08
CA THR A 717 16.92 -7.50 -0.55
C THR A 717 17.08 -6.32 0.40
N ILE A 718 15.99 -5.73 0.89
CA ILE A 718 16.02 -4.60 1.83
C ILE A 718 16.63 -5.02 3.16
N GLN A 719 16.16 -6.13 3.74
CA GLN A 719 16.66 -6.62 5.02
C GLN A 719 18.15 -6.98 4.96
N SER A 720 18.58 -7.65 3.88
CA SER A 720 19.99 -8.06 3.70
C SER A 720 20.91 -6.85 3.51
N THR A 721 20.50 -5.87 2.72
CA THR A 721 21.26 -4.61 2.57
C THR A 721 21.35 -3.86 3.91
N ALA A 722 20.25 -3.78 4.67
CA ALA A 722 20.24 -3.15 5.98
C ALA A 722 21.14 -3.88 6.99
N TYR A 723 21.19 -5.22 6.94
CA TYR A 723 22.07 -6.03 7.78
C TYR A 723 23.55 -5.70 7.55
N CYS A 724 23.99 -5.61 6.29
CA CYS A 724 25.38 -5.22 5.96
C CYS A 724 25.67 -3.76 6.36
N VAL A 725 24.75 -2.83 6.09
CA VAL A 725 24.91 -1.42 6.47
C VAL A 725 25.00 -1.28 8.00
N ALA A 726 24.18 -2.00 8.77
CA ALA A 726 24.22 -1.97 10.22
C ALA A 726 25.58 -2.45 10.78
N LYS A 727 26.17 -3.51 10.21
CA LYS A 727 27.54 -3.94 10.57
C LYS A 727 28.58 -2.86 10.32
N ARG A 728 28.43 -2.07 9.24
CA ARG A 728 29.32 -0.94 8.94
C ARG A 728 29.13 0.24 9.89
N ILE A 729 27.90 0.49 10.35
CA ILE A 729 27.62 1.48 11.39
C ILE A 729 28.33 1.07 12.70
N VAL A 730 28.29 -0.22 13.08
CA VAL A 730 29.04 -0.73 14.24
C VAL A 730 30.54 -0.48 14.08
N ALA A 731 31.10 -0.74 12.91
CA ALA A 731 32.52 -0.49 12.63
C ALA A 731 32.85 1.01 12.72
N PHE A 732 32.01 1.88 12.14
CA PHE A 732 32.15 3.34 12.20
C PHE A 732 32.20 3.85 13.65
N LEU A 733 31.30 3.38 14.51
CA LEU A 733 31.23 3.80 15.92
C LEU A 733 32.32 3.22 16.82
N LYS A 734 33.09 2.23 16.37
CA LYS A 734 34.25 1.69 17.09
C LYS A 734 35.55 2.44 16.79
N ILE A 735 35.57 3.27 15.75
CA ILE A 735 36.75 4.04 15.31
C ILE A 735 36.75 5.45 15.91
N GLU A 736 35.57 6.00 16.25
CA GLU A 736 35.42 7.21 17.10
C GLU A 736 35.61 6.88 18.58
#